data_AF-A0A9D0XR80-F1
#
_entry.id   AF-A0A9D0XR80-F1
#
_cell.length_a   1.000
_cell.length_b   1.000
_cell.length_c   1.000
_cell.angle_alpha   90.00
_cell.angle_beta   90.00
_cell.angle_gamma   90.00
#
_symmetry.space_group_name_H-M   'P 1'
#
loop_
_entity.id
_entity.type
_entity.pdbx_description
1 polymer ?
#
loop_
_entity_poly.entity_id
_entity_poly.type
_entity_poly.pdbx_seq_one_letter_code
_entity_poly.pdbx_strand_id
1 'polypeptide(L)'
;NPTFFSVFTAAVIDDALLPLIRDFPLAEVPEDLPVPEQVYARALEGVVLYHRPDPDSTRLRAVIYRTALEGLRWFVEPDGDRWLQVRAEDGTVGWVLAEKISQVDPGPPPTLSPPPSPPPGQTTHVWTEQEVNYRSQPVVRPDTLIGRLYPEARLRVLEDPTFAREKVGKRGQWLNVQLEPDGPEGWIAAWYVTDHAPSHEVPASSYVRVVSPGDLDVRSTPRADGPVIWRVPRGTVLQVLDAPSEVEAKVGRVGEWLRVRTPSLHEGYVEAGHLDPDVPPDNRKPANDAVLPFGECAWIFGIHGAGVNETDDFRHLFRGSGRTGWVLFTEDIGHNPNGLRPDEARRRKLWAWARSGYGVIVRLNNGYEPSGTLPESRYYEDFARTCARYAELYLKHPEVSSRIYTWVIVIGNEQNNVREHPGGAEHPREHITPQLYAQAFNLAYRYIKAVLPNATVVPGAVDPYNTYPWALMGGRRYRPLDYFREMLDGIEELDGFALHTYTHGPVVDYITHRKVFTDPPLDPGTPHEHYFDFQAYRTFIEAIPEKWRDRPVYITETNHWTVNPDGTGPAGWVNRNIGWVRAAYEEIHRWNSSPHAQQIHCLLLYRWQGDEWAINTKDQIQADFRMALARDYRWRR
;
A
#
# COMPACT_ATOMS: atom_id res chain seq x y z
N ASN A 1 14.76 -17.95 78.86
CA ASN A 1 14.92 -16.49 79.04
C ASN A 1 14.28 -15.76 77.88
N PRO A 2 13.09 -15.17 78.08
CA PRO A 2 12.33 -14.45 77.05
C PRO A 2 12.52 -12.93 77.13
N THR A 3 12.24 -12.23 76.01
CA THR A 3 11.57 -10.90 75.94
C THR A 3 11.24 -10.58 74.46
N PHE A 4 10.26 -9.75 74.05
CA PHE A 4 8.92 -9.44 74.57
C PHE A 4 8.17 -8.54 73.53
N PHE A 5 7.07 -9.03 72.93
CA PHE A 5 5.92 -8.28 72.34
C PHE A 5 6.18 -7.48 71.02
N SER A 6 5.20 -7.08 70.20
CA SER A 6 3.76 -6.73 70.41
C SER A 6 3.00 -6.80 69.06
N VAL A 7 1.67 -6.97 68.89
CA VAL A 7 0.50 -7.27 69.76
C VAL A 7 -0.66 -7.85 68.90
N PHE A 8 -1.74 -8.35 69.51
CA PHE A 8 -2.95 -8.94 68.84
C PHE A 8 -4.09 -7.94 68.55
N THR A 9 -4.96 -8.29 67.58
CA THR A 9 -6.42 -8.47 67.80
C THR A 9 -6.89 -9.61 66.89
N ALA A 10 -6.98 -10.87 67.34
CA ALA A 10 -8.02 -11.42 68.21
C ALA A 10 -9.42 -11.51 67.55
N ALA A 11 -9.52 -12.30 66.48
CA ALA A 11 -10.73 -13.05 66.15
C ALA A 11 -10.52 -14.50 66.61
N VAL A 12 -11.52 -15.12 67.24
CA VAL A 12 -11.43 -16.48 67.79
C VAL A 12 -11.36 -17.48 66.64
N ILE A 13 -10.26 -18.23 66.54
CA ILE A 13 -10.18 -19.42 65.70
C ILE A 13 -10.90 -20.55 66.44
N ASP A 14 -11.77 -21.27 65.74
CA ASP A 14 -12.51 -22.42 66.27
C ASP A 14 -11.54 -23.50 66.79
N ASP A 15 -11.80 -24.06 67.97
CA ASP A 15 -10.99 -25.12 68.57
C ASP A 15 -10.87 -26.36 67.66
N ALA A 16 -11.80 -26.57 66.73
CA ALA A 16 -11.72 -27.61 65.71
C ALA A 16 -10.58 -27.42 64.69
N LEU A 17 -10.01 -26.21 64.56
CA LEU A 17 -8.95 -25.88 63.59
C LEU A 17 -7.54 -25.93 64.20
N LEU A 18 -7.42 -25.93 65.53
CA LEU A 18 -6.14 -26.00 66.25
C LEU A 18 -5.27 -27.23 65.91
N PRO A 19 -5.82 -28.44 65.64
CA PRO A 19 -5.01 -29.61 65.25
C PRO A 19 -4.34 -29.52 63.87
N LEU A 20 -4.71 -28.55 63.02
CA LEU A 20 -4.17 -28.41 61.66
C LEU A 20 -2.88 -27.58 61.59
N ILE A 21 -2.37 -27.08 62.72
CA ILE A 21 -1.17 -26.23 62.78
C ILE A 21 -0.11 -26.87 63.70
N ARG A 22 0.65 -27.82 63.14
CA ARG A 22 1.97 -28.41 63.52
C ARG A 22 2.06 -29.82 62.90
N ASP A 23 3.18 -30.35 62.42
CA ASP A 23 4.54 -29.84 62.23
C ASP A 23 5.03 -30.31 60.84
N PHE A 24 5.82 -29.51 60.13
CA PHE A 24 6.57 -30.00 58.96
C PHE A 24 8.09 -29.92 59.23
N PRO A 25 8.81 -31.05 59.21
CA PRO A 25 10.27 -31.05 59.31
C PRO A 25 10.91 -30.64 57.97
N LEU A 26 12.09 -30.00 58.04
CA LEU A 26 12.95 -29.80 56.88
C LEU A 26 13.63 -31.14 56.53
N ALA A 27 13.29 -31.72 55.38
CA ALA A 27 13.92 -32.93 54.86
C ALA A 27 14.03 -32.91 53.32
N GLU A 28 15.28 -32.88 52.86
CA GLU A 28 15.91 -33.51 51.68
C GLU A 28 15.19 -33.61 50.30
N VAL A 29 15.99 -33.33 49.26
CA VAL A 29 15.75 -33.39 47.80
C VAL A 29 16.70 -34.48 47.23
N PRO A 30 16.46 -35.20 46.10
CA PRO A 30 15.32 -35.23 45.16
C PRO A 30 14.74 -36.64 44.85
N GLU A 31 13.70 -36.70 44.01
CA GLU A 31 13.63 -37.67 42.90
C GLU A 31 13.25 -36.92 41.60
N ASP A 32 13.76 -37.36 40.45
CA ASP A 32 13.73 -36.58 39.20
C ASP A 32 12.31 -36.37 38.63
N LEU A 33 11.94 -35.10 38.43
CA LEU A 33 10.75 -34.76 37.64
C LEU A 33 10.98 -35.18 36.17
N PRO A 34 10.03 -35.90 35.53
CA PRO A 34 10.15 -36.20 34.11
C PRO A 34 10.16 -34.89 33.30
N VAL A 35 11.10 -34.81 32.36
CA VAL A 35 11.23 -33.67 31.45
C VAL A 35 10.18 -33.83 30.36
N PRO A 36 9.23 -32.88 30.20
CA PRO A 36 8.26 -32.94 29.11
C PRO A 36 8.96 -32.70 27.77
N GLU A 37 8.78 -33.59 26.79
CA GLU A 37 9.37 -33.43 25.44
C GLU A 37 8.99 -32.11 24.79
N GLN A 38 7.76 -31.64 25.03
CA GLN A 38 7.26 -30.36 24.53
C GLN A 38 6.44 -29.61 25.60
N VAL A 39 6.61 -28.30 25.65
CA VAL A 39 5.81 -27.36 26.45
C VAL A 39 5.44 -26.13 25.63
N TYR A 40 4.47 -25.35 26.12
CA TYR A 40 3.97 -24.13 25.51
C TYR A 40 4.13 -22.96 26.48
N ALA A 41 4.54 -21.80 25.99
CA ALA A 41 4.46 -20.55 26.74
C ALA A 41 2.99 -20.24 27.09
N ARG A 42 2.62 -20.22 28.38
CA ARG A 42 1.21 -20.04 28.83
C ARG A 42 0.91 -18.67 29.42
N ALA A 43 1.93 -17.86 29.63
CA ALA A 43 1.81 -16.50 30.12
C ALA A 43 1.32 -15.60 28.97
N LEU A 44 0.23 -14.87 29.16
CA LEU A 44 -0.35 -13.99 28.11
C LEU A 44 0.59 -12.83 27.80
N GLU A 45 1.41 -12.43 28.78
CA GLU A 45 2.49 -11.46 28.67
C GLU A 45 3.71 -11.97 27.86
N GLY A 46 3.70 -13.24 27.42
CA GLY A 46 4.87 -13.90 26.84
C GLY A 46 5.87 -14.37 27.90
N VAL A 47 6.94 -15.04 27.46
CA VAL A 47 7.87 -15.72 28.35
C VAL A 47 9.31 -15.51 27.89
N VAL A 48 10.24 -15.29 28.82
CA VAL A 48 11.66 -15.04 28.52
C VAL A 48 12.48 -16.30 28.81
N LEU A 49 13.40 -16.60 27.88
CA LEU A 49 14.42 -17.64 28.01
C LEU A 49 15.72 -17.00 28.50
N TYR A 50 16.32 -17.57 29.55
CA TYR A 50 17.48 -17.04 30.25
C TYR A 50 18.73 -17.90 30.03
N HIS A 51 19.92 -17.31 30.09
CA HIS A 51 21.18 -18.05 29.91
C HIS A 51 21.49 -19.01 31.07
N ARG A 52 21.03 -18.68 32.28
CA ARG A 52 21.04 -19.53 33.48
C ARG A 52 19.61 -19.57 34.06
N PRO A 53 19.27 -20.58 34.90
CA PRO A 53 18.01 -20.60 35.62
C PRO A 53 18.08 -19.61 36.79
N ASP A 54 17.91 -18.34 36.45
CA ASP A 54 18.14 -17.16 37.29
C ASP A 54 17.45 -15.98 36.57
N PRO A 55 16.47 -15.29 37.18
CA PRO A 55 15.67 -14.28 36.51
C PRO A 55 16.42 -12.94 36.28
N ASP A 56 17.59 -12.77 36.90
CA ASP A 56 18.53 -11.68 36.66
C ASP A 56 19.64 -12.07 35.66
N SER A 57 19.63 -13.32 35.16
CA SER A 57 20.56 -13.77 34.13
C SER A 57 20.36 -13.07 32.79
N THR A 58 21.37 -13.16 31.92
CA THR A 58 21.30 -12.67 30.54
C THR A 58 20.10 -13.27 29.82
N ARG A 59 19.15 -12.41 29.44
CA ARG A 59 17.97 -12.77 28.65
C ARG A 59 18.43 -13.11 27.23
N LEU A 60 18.16 -14.33 26.78
CA LEU A 60 18.55 -14.82 25.46
C LEU A 60 17.49 -14.48 24.40
N ARG A 61 16.21 -14.74 24.72
CA ARG A 61 15.09 -14.60 23.78
C ARG A 61 13.78 -14.42 24.54
N ALA A 62 12.84 -13.67 23.99
CA ALA A 62 11.44 -13.72 24.40
C ALA A 62 10.62 -14.55 23.39
N VAL A 63 9.69 -15.35 23.90
CA VAL A 63 8.76 -16.17 23.11
C VAL A 63 7.32 -15.82 23.52
N ILE A 64 6.41 -15.78 22.55
CA ILE A 64 5.05 -15.29 22.77
C ILE A 64 4.15 -16.41 23.31
N TYR A 65 3.01 -16.01 23.90
CA TYR A 65 1.96 -16.95 24.31
C TYR A 65 1.66 -17.98 23.21
N ARG A 66 1.49 -19.24 23.61
CA ARG A 66 1.30 -20.41 22.75
C ARG A 66 2.51 -20.86 21.90
N THR A 67 3.68 -20.24 22.03
CA THR A 67 4.92 -20.77 21.40
C THR A 67 5.29 -22.12 21.99
N ALA A 68 5.48 -23.12 21.13
CA ALA A 68 5.96 -24.46 21.49
C ALA A 68 7.48 -24.47 21.68
N LEU A 69 7.95 -25.26 22.65
CA LEU A 69 9.34 -25.35 23.10
C LEU A 69 9.66 -26.81 23.45
N GLU A 70 10.83 -27.31 23.06
CA GLU A 70 11.31 -28.64 23.43
C GLU A 70 11.88 -28.60 24.86
N GLY A 71 11.45 -29.48 25.77
CA GLY A 71 12.00 -29.54 27.13
C GLY A 71 13.26 -30.42 27.21
N LEU A 72 14.30 -29.93 27.89
CA LEU A 72 15.62 -30.58 27.95
C LEU A 72 16.00 -31.10 29.34
N ARG A 73 15.83 -30.29 30.40
CA ARG A 73 16.06 -30.72 31.80
C ARG A 73 15.48 -29.75 32.82
N TRP A 74 15.14 -30.26 34.00
CA TRP A 74 14.78 -29.44 35.15
C TRP A 74 16.01 -28.93 35.92
N PHE A 75 15.83 -27.82 36.60
CA PHE A 75 16.66 -27.31 37.69
C PHE A 75 15.72 -26.77 38.77
N VAL A 76 16.10 -26.93 40.03
CA VAL A 76 15.32 -26.49 41.18
C VAL A 76 16.24 -25.67 42.08
N GLU A 77 15.84 -24.44 42.36
CA GLU A 77 16.58 -23.53 43.24
C GLU A 77 16.37 -23.89 44.73
N PRO A 78 17.29 -23.52 45.64
CA PRO A 78 17.19 -23.88 47.05
C PRO A 78 15.98 -23.31 47.81
N ASP A 79 15.31 -22.31 47.24
CA ASP A 79 14.06 -21.71 47.70
C ASP A 79 12.80 -22.43 47.20
N GLY A 80 12.96 -23.36 46.26
CA GLY A 80 11.89 -24.18 45.67
C GLY A 80 11.45 -23.77 44.27
N ASP A 81 11.99 -22.68 43.70
CA ASP A 81 11.63 -22.26 42.34
C ASP A 81 12.16 -23.26 41.29
N ARG A 82 11.31 -23.55 40.31
CA ARG A 82 11.58 -24.61 39.31
C ARG A 82 11.74 -24.01 37.92
N TRP A 83 12.85 -24.38 37.28
CA TRP A 83 13.23 -23.92 35.96
C TRP A 83 13.38 -25.10 34.99
N LEU A 84 12.78 -25.00 33.80
CA LEU A 84 13.00 -25.92 32.70
C LEU A 84 14.03 -25.32 31.73
N GLN A 85 15.08 -26.06 31.39
CA GLN A 85 15.87 -25.74 30.21
C GLN A 85 15.10 -26.21 28.98
N VAL A 86 14.94 -25.32 28.00
CA VAL A 86 14.15 -25.55 26.79
C VAL A 86 14.93 -25.15 25.54
N ARG A 87 14.54 -25.71 24.39
CA ARG A 87 15.01 -25.31 23.06
C ARG A 87 13.85 -24.69 22.26
N ALA A 88 14.10 -23.55 21.64
CA ALA A 88 13.22 -22.94 20.65
C ALA A 88 13.51 -23.47 19.23
N GLU A 89 12.56 -23.29 18.31
CA GLU A 89 12.64 -23.78 16.92
C GLU A 89 13.91 -23.34 16.17
N ASP A 90 14.45 -22.15 16.47
CA ASP A 90 15.69 -21.62 15.89
C ASP A 90 16.98 -22.22 16.47
N GLY A 91 16.86 -23.20 17.38
CA GLY A 91 17.97 -23.84 18.08
C GLY A 91 18.42 -23.12 19.35
N THR A 92 17.83 -21.97 19.72
CA THR A 92 18.17 -21.26 20.96
C THR A 92 17.84 -22.12 22.18
N VAL A 93 18.85 -22.41 23.03
CA VAL A 93 18.67 -23.14 24.30
C VAL A 93 18.77 -22.16 25.47
N GLY A 94 17.77 -22.15 26.35
CA GLY A 94 17.71 -21.28 27.53
C GLY A 94 16.79 -21.82 28.62
N TRP A 95 16.73 -21.14 29.76
CA TRP A 95 15.97 -21.54 30.94
C TRP A 95 14.69 -20.71 31.12
N VAL A 96 13.63 -21.33 31.60
CA VAL A 96 12.31 -20.71 31.82
C VAL A 96 11.66 -21.23 33.10
N LEU A 97 10.98 -20.36 33.87
CA LEU A 97 10.21 -20.75 35.05
C LEU A 97 9.06 -21.70 34.71
N ALA A 98 8.92 -22.76 35.50
CA ALA A 98 7.92 -23.83 35.33
C ALA A 98 6.48 -23.29 35.30
N GLU A 99 6.18 -22.26 36.09
CA GLU A 99 4.85 -21.66 36.17
C GLU A 99 4.44 -20.87 34.90
N LYS A 100 5.42 -20.40 34.12
CA LYS A 100 5.20 -19.64 32.88
C LYS A 100 5.02 -20.53 31.64
N ILE A 101 5.14 -21.85 31.80
CA ILE A 101 4.94 -22.86 30.74
C ILE A 101 3.79 -23.84 31.09
N SER A 102 3.21 -24.44 30.05
CA SER A 102 2.17 -25.48 30.13
C SER A 102 2.59 -26.69 29.31
N GLN A 103 2.33 -27.90 29.79
CA GLN A 103 2.55 -29.13 29.00
C GLN A 103 1.48 -29.33 27.91
N VAL A 104 0.37 -28.60 27.99
CA VAL A 104 -0.71 -28.60 26.98
C VAL A 104 -0.84 -27.22 26.34
N ASP A 105 -1.25 -27.19 25.07
CA ASP A 105 -1.54 -25.96 24.34
C ASP A 105 -2.63 -25.14 25.09
N PRO A 106 -2.34 -23.89 25.51
CA PRO A 106 -3.25 -23.11 26.34
C PRO A 106 -4.45 -22.51 25.57
N GLY A 107 -4.54 -22.67 24.25
CA GLY A 107 -5.64 -22.13 23.43
C GLY A 107 -5.49 -20.64 23.07
N PRO A 108 -6.54 -20.00 22.51
CA PRO A 108 -6.52 -18.57 22.18
C PRO A 108 -6.71 -17.67 23.43
N PRO A 109 -6.22 -16.42 23.42
CA PRO A 109 -6.38 -15.48 24.54
C PRO A 109 -7.85 -15.17 24.89
N PRO A 110 -8.18 -14.98 26.18
CA PRO A 110 -9.53 -14.61 26.62
C PRO A 110 -9.86 -13.12 26.32
N THR A 111 -11.13 -12.82 26.06
CA THR A 111 -11.64 -11.46 25.80
C THR A 111 -12.34 -10.84 27.02
N LEU A 112 -12.28 -9.51 27.15
CA LEU A 112 -12.89 -8.73 28.23
C LEU A 112 -13.87 -7.68 27.68
N SER A 113 -14.81 -7.21 28.52
CA SER A 113 -15.89 -6.28 28.13
C SER A 113 -15.65 -4.84 28.62
N PRO A 114 -16.06 -3.79 27.87
CA PRO A 114 -15.74 -2.40 28.18
C PRO A 114 -16.69 -1.73 29.20
N PRO A 115 -16.19 -0.81 30.05
CA PRO A 115 -16.99 -0.04 31.02
C PRO A 115 -17.56 1.30 30.47
N PRO A 116 -18.57 1.90 31.13
CA PRO A 116 -19.25 3.14 30.68
C PRO A 116 -18.46 4.44 30.97
N SER A 117 -18.79 5.51 30.24
CA SER A 117 -18.07 6.80 30.26
C SER A 117 -18.50 7.77 31.39
N PRO A 118 -17.55 8.50 32.02
CA PRO A 118 -17.83 9.45 33.11
C PRO A 118 -18.06 10.93 32.66
N PRO A 119 -18.50 11.84 33.56
CA PRO A 119 -18.93 13.20 33.23
C PRO A 119 -17.83 14.28 33.11
N PRO A 120 -18.14 15.51 32.61
CA PRO A 120 -17.15 16.56 32.35
C PRO A 120 -16.63 17.29 33.59
N GLY A 121 -15.40 17.83 33.51
CA GLY A 121 -14.78 18.70 34.53
C GLY A 121 -13.67 18.04 35.36
N GLN A 122 -13.46 16.74 35.18
CA GLN A 122 -12.39 15.95 35.79
C GLN A 122 -11.27 15.69 34.76
N THR A 123 -10.01 15.58 35.20
CA THR A 123 -8.87 15.12 34.37
C THR A 123 -9.03 13.63 34.08
N THR A 124 -9.95 13.32 33.16
CA THR A 124 -10.28 11.97 32.70
C THR A 124 -9.27 11.45 31.68
N HIS A 125 -8.45 12.33 31.11
CA HIS A 125 -7.43 12.02 30.11
C HIS A 125 -6.18 12.88 30.32
N VAL A 126 -5.04 12.35 29.90
CA VAL A 126 -3.76 13.04 29.75
C VAL A 126 -3.13 12.68 28.41
N TRP A 127 -2.18 13.48 27.94
CA TRP A 127 -1.51 13.28 26.64
C TRP A 127 -0.01 13.36 26.79
N THR A 128 0.71 12.54 26.03
CA THR A 128 2.18 12.51 26.01
C THR A 128 2.75 13.74 25.32
N GLU A 129 3.75 14.38 25.94
CA GLU A 129 4.42 15.56 25.37
C GLU A 129 5.63 15.18 24.49
N GLN A 130 6.12 13.96 24.62
CA GLN A 130 7.29 13.43 23.91
C GLN A 130 7.24 11.91 23.80
N GLU A 131 8.22 11.28 23.13
CA GLU A 131 8.41 9.82 23.23
C GLU A 131 8.65 9.43 24.70
N VAL A 132 7.85 8.51 25.20
CA VAL A 132 7.81 8.12 26.61
C VAL A 132 7.55 6.63 26.78
N ASN A 133 8.28 6.02 27.72
CA ASN A 133 8.13 4.62 28.08
C ASN A 133 6.84 4.41 28.87
N TYR A 134 5.92 3.62 28.34
CA TYR A 134 4.69 3.18 28.99
C TYR A 134 4.88 1.82 29.64
N ARG A 135 4.36 1.63 30.85
CA ARG A 135 4.89 0.62 31.78
C ARG A 135 3.85 -0.19 32.53
N SER A 136 4.18 -1.41 32.96
CA SER A 136 3.30 -2.24 33.78
C SER A 136 3.31 -1.84 35.26
N GLN A 137 4.30 -1.06 35.69
CA GLN A 137 4.47 -0.57 37.06
C GLN A 137 5.07 0.85 37.07
N PRO A 138 4.84 1.66 38.12
CA PRO A 138 5.35 3.03 38.25
C PRO A 138 6.84 3.09 38.65
N VAL A 139 7.70 2.40 37.89
CA VAL A 139 9.15 2.34 38.14
C VAL A 139 9.93 2.15 36.85
N VAL A 140 11.07 2.84 36.71
CA VAL A 140 11.95 2.70 35.53
C VAL A 140 12.82 1.46 35.68
N ARG A 141 12.40 0.34 35.10
CA ARG A 141 13.19 -0.91 34.99
C ARG A 141 13.00 -1.56 33.61
N PRO A 142 13.89 -2.46 33.14
CA PRO A 142 13.77 -3.04 31.80
C PRO A 142 12.55 -3.99 31.62
N ASP A 143 12.15 -4.66 32.69
CA ASP A 143 11.01 -5.58 32.80
C ASP A 143 9.64 -4.88 32.86
N THR A 144 9.60 -3.64 33.34
CA THR A 144 8.33 -2.90 33.45
C THR A 144 7.90 -2.20 32.17
N LEU A 145 8.62 -2.34 31.04
CA LEU A 145 8.29 -1.66 29.79
C LEU A 145 7.18 -2.42 29.02
N ILE A 146 5.98 -1.85 28.91
CA ILE A 146 4.92 -2.35 28.01
C ILE A 146 5.24 -1.94 26.57
N GLY A 147 5.69 -0.70 26.38
CA GLY A 147 6.00 -0.16 25.06
C GLY A 147 6.42 1.30 25.15
N ARG A 148 6.54 1.96 23.99
CA ARG A 148 6.76 3.39 23.93
C ARG A 148 5.58 4.07 23.26
N LEU A 149 5.13 5.16 23.86
CA LEU A 149 4.14 6.04 23.29
C LEU A 149 4.87 7.22 22.70
N TYR A 150 4.50 7.56 21.47
CA TYR A 150 4.95 8.78 20.79
C TYR A 150 4.23 10.00 21.40
N PRO A 151 4.63 11.25 21.06
CA PRO A 151 3.89 12.44 21.47
C PRO A 151 2.41 12.35 21.05
N GLU A 152 1.55 13.13 21.72
CA GLU A 152 0.11 13.28 21.47
C GLU A 152 -0.74 12.01 21.72
N ALA A 153 -0.15 10.92 22.21
CA ALA A 153 -0.88 9.71 22.58
C ALA A 153 -1.86 9.99 23.73
N ARG A 154 -3.16 9.83 23.44
CA ARG A 154 -4.25 10.06 24.38
C ARG A 154 -4.40 8.89 25.35
N LEU A 155 -4.37 9.20 26.64
CA LEU A 155 -4.38 8.24 27.73
C LEU A 155 -5.55 8.55 28.66
N ARG A 156 -6.48 7.61 28.84
CA ARG A 156 -7.55 7.72 29.84
C ARG A 156 -6.96 7.50 31.23
N VAL A 157 -7.26 8.38 32.17
CA VAL A 157 -6.83 8.26 33.57
C VAL A 157 -7.69 7.22 34.29
N LEU A 158 -7.04 6.28 34.99
CA LEU A 158 -7.68 5.16 35.70
C LEU A 158 -7.69 5.32 37.23
N GLU A 159 -7.08 6.39 37.74
CA GLU A 159 -7.12 6.75 39.16
C GLU A 159 -8.01 7.98 39.40
N ASP A 160 -8.14 8.41 40.65
CA ASP A 160 -8.95 9.57 41.01
C ASP A 160 -8.50 10.82 40.22
N PRO A 161 -9.39 11.49 39.46
CA PRO A 161 -8.99 12.59 38.59
C PRO A 161 -8.48 13.84 39.31
N THR A 162 -8.83 14.06 40.57
CA THR A 162 -8.31 15.18 41.37
C THR A 162 -6.88 14.90 41.79
N PHE A 163 -6.58 13.69 42.30
CA PHE A 163 -5.21 13.28 42.62
C PHE A 163 -4.33 13.11 41.37
N ALA A 164 -4.87 12.64 40.25
CA ALA A 164 -4.16 12.56 38.98
C ALA A 164 -3.68 13.95 38.52
N ARG A 165 -4.58 14.94 38.55
CA ARG A 165 -4.26 16.32 38.17
C ARG A 165 -3.12 16.91 39.00
N GLU A 166 -3.05 16.61 40.29
CA GLU A 166 -1.95 17.05 41.14
C GLU A 166 -0.60 16.42 40.77
N LYS A 167 -0.55 15.30 40.04
CA LYS A 167 0.70 14.62 39.66
C LYS A 167 1.24 15.04 38.30
N VAL A 168 0.38 15.51 37.38
CA VAL A 168 0.74 15.96 36.03
C VAL A 168 1.88 16.98 36.08
N GLY A 169 2.86 16.83 35.18
CA GLY A 169 4.09 17.63 35.11
C GLY A 169 5.13 17.36 36.21
N LYS A 170 4.81 16.63 37.30
CA LYS A 170 5.72 16.50 38.46
C LYS A 170 6.72 15.34 38.30
N ARG A 171 8.02 15.68 38.34
CA ARG A 171 9.12 14.70 38.31
C ARG A 171 9.00 13.69 39.46
N GLY A 172 9.24 12.41 39.14
CA GLY A 172 9.14 11.29 40.09
C GLY A 172 7.72 10.78 40.35
N GLN A 173 6.68 11.47 39.88
CA GLN A 173 5.29 11.01 40.00
C GLN A 173 4.87 10.15 38.80
N TRP A 174 3.89 9.28 39.02
CA TRP A 174 3.36 8.36 38.00
C TRP A 174 1.84 8.38 37.99
N LEU A 175 1.26 8.24 36.81
CA LEU A 175 -0.18 8.12 36.59
C LEU A 175 -0.54 6.70 36.17
N ASN A 176 -1.63 6.16 36.73
CA ASN A 176 -2.26 4.95 36.20
C ASN A 176 -3.25 5.34 35.08
N VAL A 177 -3.05 4.79 33.89
CA VAL A 177 -3.75 5.20 32.66
C VAL A 177 -3.98 4.02 31.71
N GLN A 178 -4.93 4.16 30.79
CA GLN A 178 -5.16 3.26 29.66
C GLN A 178 -4.91 4.01 28.34
N LEU A 179 -4.18 3.41 27.40
CA LEU A 179 -4.07 3.94 26.04
C LEU A 179 -5.42 3.81 25.31
N GLU A 180 -5.98 4.92 24.79
CA GLU A 180 -7.21 4.86 23.99
C GLU A 180 -6.92 4.49 22.51
N PRO A 181 -7.88 3.88 21.78
CA PRO A 181 -9.24 3.51 22.23
C PRO A 181 -9.29 2.20 23.03
N ASP A 182 -8.47 1.19 22.69
CA ASP A 182 -8.57 -0.19 23.19
C ASP A 182 -7.20 -0.74 23.68
N GLY A 183 -6.31 0.12 24.14
CA GLY A 183 -4.98 -0.26 24.60
C GLY A 183 -4.96 -0.89 26.01
N PRO A 184 -3.83 -1.50 26.40
CA PRO A 184 -3.66 -2.05 27.75
C PRO A 184 -3.67 -0.93 28.81
N GLU A 185 -3.98 -1.30 30.05
CA GLU A 185 -3.73 -0.45 31.22
C GLU A 185 -2.24 -0.42 31.57
N GLY A 186 -1.79 0.65 32.22
CA GLY A 186 -0.39 0.82 32.57
C GLY A 186 -0.06 2.17 33.20
N TRP A 187 1.21 2.36 33.49
CA TRP A 187 1.77 3.48 34.21
C TRP A 187 2.62 4.34 33.28
N ILE A 188 2.46 5.66 33.43
CA ILE A 188 3.26 6.65 32.72
C ILE A 188 3.90 7.65 33.68
N ALA A 189 5.12 8.06 33.36
CA ALA A 189 5.83 9.09 34.10
C ALA A 189 5.10 10.43 33.95
N ALA A 190 4.59 10.97 35.05
CA ALA A 190 3.66 12.10 35.04
C ALA A 190 4.30 13.41 34.53
N TRP A 191 5.64 13.48 34.46
CA TRP A 191 6.42 14.63 33.96
C TRP A 191 6.70 14.60 32.45
N TYR A 192 6.07 13.69 31.71
CA TYR A 192 6.08 13.65 30.24
C TYR A 192 4.65 13.68 29.66
N VAL A 193 3.69 14.14 30.46
CA VAL A 193 2.27 14.24 30.07
C VAL A 193 1.64 15.53 30.59
N THR A 194 0.62 15.99 29.86
CA THR A 194 -0.19 17.18 30.17
C THR A 194 -1.67 16.81 30.40
N ASP A 195 -2.38 17.60 31.22
CA ASP A 195 -3.83 17.48 31.50
C ASP A 195 -4.72 18.19 30.46
N HIS A 196 -4.08 18.85 29.49
CA HIS A 196 -4.73 19.45 28.34
C HIS A 196 -4.48 18.54 27.14
N ALA A 197 -5.47 18.39 26.26
CA ALA A 197 -5.18 17.87 24.92
C ALA A 197 -4.08 18.72 24.29
N PRO A 198 -3.23 18.17 23.40
CA PRO A 198 -2.48 18.98 22.47
C PRO A 198 -3.45 19.99 21.91
N SER A 199 -3.19 21.27 22.15
CA SER A 199 -3.92 22.32 21.46
C SER A 199 -3.43 22.25 20.03
N HIS A 200 -4.09 21.38 19.27
CA HIS A 200 -4.34 21.65 17.89
C HIS A 200 -5.12 22.99 17.85
N GLU A 201 -4.39 24.12 17.89
CA GLU A 201 -4.39 24.98 16.70
C GLU A 201 -4.34 23.99 15.54
N VAL A 202 -5.49 23.77 14.88
CA VAL A 202 -5.71 22.65 13.96
C VAL A 202 -4.50 22.62 13.04
N PRO A 203 -3.54 21.68 13.20
CA PRO A 203 -2.20 21.89 12.70
C PRO A 203 -2.32 21.94 11.19
N ALA A 204 -2.28 23.17 10.67
CA ALA A 204 -3.08 23.50 9.50
C ALA A 204 -2.78 22.51 8.41
N SER A 205 -3.84 21.78 8.02
CA SER A 205 -3.63 20.51 7.34
C SER A 205 -2.64 20.73 6.22
N SER A 206 -1.53 19.99 6.26
CA SER A 206 -0.50 20.08 5.22
C SER A 206 -1.05 19.72 3.84
N TYR A 207 -2.32 19.31 3.77
CA TYR A 207 -3.12 19.03 2.61
C TYR A 207 -4.47 19.76 2.64
N VAL A 208 -4.86 20.36 1.52
CA VAL A 208 -6.17 20.99 1.30
C VAL A 208 -6.87 20.35 0.11
N ARG A 209 -8.20 20.30 0.12
CA ARG A 209 -9.00 19.76 -0.99
C ARG A 209 -9.52 20.88 -1.88
N VAL A 210 -9.42 20.70 -3.19
CA VAL A 210 -10.02 21.60 -4.19
C VAL A 210 -11.53 21.39 -4.24
N VAL A 211 -12.29 22.43 -3.90
CA VAL A 211 -13.78 22.41 -3.89
C VAL A 211 -14.41 23.42 -4.84
N SER A 212 -13.64 23.91 -5.82
CA SER A 212 -14.14 24.75 -6.91
C SER A 212 -15.24 24.06 -7.75
N PRO A 213 -16.12 24.83 -8.44
CA PRO A 213 -17.13 24.28 -9.35
C PRO A 213 -16.57 23.66 -10.64
N GLY A 214 -15.33 24.00 -11.01
CA GLY A 214 -14.57 23.43 -12.13
C GLY A 214 -13.08 23.37 -11.79
N ASP A 215 -12.21 23.25 -12.78
CA ASP A 215 -10.76 23.26 -12.58
C ASP A 215 -10.28 24.55 -11.89
N LEU A 216 -9.41 24.40 -10.90
CA LEU A 216 -8.77 25.51 -10.18
C LEU A 216 -7.44 25.87 -10.85
N ASP A 217 -7.29 27.14 -11.24
CA ASP A 217 -6.04 27.67 -11.77
C ASP A 217 -4.97 27.73 -10.68
N VAL A 218 -3.82 27.08 -10.91
CA VAL A 218 -2.58 27.28 -10.15
C VAL A 218 -1.76 28.35 -10.87
N ARG A 219 -1.35 29.39 -10.14
CA ARG A 219 -0.74 30.60 -10.70
C ARG A 219 0.68 30.83 -10.20
N SER A 220 1.51 31.50 -11.00
CA SER A 220 2.90 31.80 -10.61
C SER A 220 3.03 32.88 -9.53
N THR A 221 1.96 33.66 -9.29
CA THR A 221 1.88 34.71 -8.26
C THR A 221 0.55 34.63 -7.52
N PRO A 222 0.46 35.11 -6.26
CA PRO A 222 -0.77 35.12 -5.46
C PRO A 222 -1.70 36.27 -5.90
N ARG A 223 -2.17 36.23 -7.16
CA ARG A 223 -3.06 37.24 -7.76
C ARG A 223 -3.96 36.64 -8.84
N ALA A 224 -5.17 37.18 -8.97
CA ALA A 224 -6.15 36.74 -9.97
C ALA A 224 -5.74 37.06 -11.43
N ASP A 225 -4.85 38.04 -11.65
CA ASP A 225 -4.24 38.38 -12.93
C ASP A 225 -2.89 37.66 -13.17
N GLY A 226 -2.40 36.89 -12.18
CA GLY A 226 -1.15 36.15 -12.27
C GLY A 226 -1.20 35.04 -13.34
N PRO A 227 -0.12 34.80 -14.11
CA PRO A 227 -0.10 33.76 -15.13
C PRO A 227 -0.46 32.38 -14.58
N VAL A 228 -1.39 31.69 -15.26
CA VAL A 228 -1.75 30.31 -14.96
C VAL A 228 -0.63 29.38 -15.44
N ILE A 229 -0.07 28.61 -14.50
CA ILE A 229 0.99 27.63 -14.76
C ILE A 229 0.49 26.19 -14.78
N TRP A 230 -0.66 25.93 -14.14
CA TRP A 230 -1.30 24.61 -14.13
C TRP A 230 -2.80 24.72 -13.79
N ARG A 231 -3.55 23.63 -13.99
CA ARG A 231 -4.96 23.49 -13.59
C ARG A 231 -5.21 22.16 -12.91
N VAL A 232 -5.82 22.19 -11.73
CA VAL A 232 -6.13 21.00 -10.94
C VAL A 232 -7.66 20.79 -10.90
N PRO A 233 -8.16 19.58 -11.21
CA PRO A 233 -9.60 19.33 -11.15
C PRO A 233 -10.14 19.36 -9.72
N ARG A 234 -11.46 19.45 -9.61
CA ARG A 234 -12.18 19.28 -8.35
C ARG A 234 -11.79 17.98 -7.63
N GLY A 235 -11.79 18.02 -6.30
CA GLY A 235 -11.47 16.89 -5.42
C GLY A 235 -9.97 16.58 -5.31
N THR A 236 -9.11 17.25 -6.08
CA THR A 236 -7.64 17.13 -5.94
C THR A 236 -7.22 17.53 -4.54
N VAL A 237 -6.34 16.75 -3.93
CA VAL A 237 -5.69 17.08 -2.66
C VAL A 237 -4.32 17.69 -2.95
N LEU A 238 -4.09 18.91 -2.47
CA LEU A 238 -2.88 19.70 -2.72
C LEU A 238 -2.06 19.79 -1.43
N GLN A 239 -0.74 19.64 -1.51
CA GLN A 239 0.14 19.94 -0.38
C GLN A 239 0.23 21.45 -0.20
N VAL A 240 0.05 21.97 1.03
CA VAL A 240 0.27 23.39 1.33
C VAL A 240 1.75 23.61 1.69
N LEU A 241 2.31 24.74 1.26
CA LEU A 241 3.72 25.11 1.44
C LEU A 241 3.92 26.33 2.36
N ASP A 242 2.84 27.04 2.70
CA ASP A 242 2.85 28.13 3.66
C ASP A 242 2.89 27.60 5.12
N ALA A 243 3.25 28.46 6.06
CA ALA A 243 3.30 28.09 7.48
C ALA A 243 1.88 27.82 8.05
N PRO A 244 1.68 26.85 8.96
CA PRO A 244 0.35 26.45 9.42
C PRO A 244 -0.56 27.61 9.85
N SER A 245 -0.06 28.53 10.67
CA SER A 245 -0.80 29.72 11.11
C SER A 245 -1.25 30.64 9.96
N GLU A 246 -0.53 30.67 8.83
CA GLU A 246 -0.99 31.39 7.63
C GLU A 246 -2.10 30.63 6.90
N VAL A 247 -2.04 29.30 6.88
CA VAL A 247 -3.05 28.44 6.27
C VAL A 247 -4.38 28.55 7.02
N GLU A 248 -4.37 28.42 8.34
CA GLU A 248 -5.53 28.68 9.22
C GLU A 248 -6.11 30.10 9.02
N ALA A 249 -5.24 31.09 8.79
CA ALA A 249 -5.66 32.47 8.57
C ALA A 249 -6.23 32.76 7.16
N LYS A 250 -6.04 31.87 6.18
CA LYS A 250 -6.38 32.13 4.76
C LYS A 250 -7.36 31.12 4.16
N VAL A 251 -7.31 29.84 4.55
CA VAL A 251 -8.10 28.77 3.92
C VAL A 251 -9.61 29.05 4.02
N GLY A 252 -10.34 28.79 2.94
CA GLY A 252 -11.76 29.11 2.80
C GLY A 252 -12.08 30.60 2.63
N ARG A 253 -11.11 31.52 2.64
CA ARG A 253 -11.36 32.97 2.50
C ARG A 253 -11.17 33.44 1.07
N VAL A 254 -12.21 34.08 0.53
CA VAL A 254 -12.21 34.62 -0.83
C VAL A 254 -11.21 35.76 -0.96
N GLY A 255 -10.37 35.70 -2.00
CA GLY A 255 -9.34 36.70 -2.31
C GLY A 255 -8.01 36.52 -1.58
N GLU A 256 -7.94 35.63 -0.58
CA GLU A 256 -6.68 35.16 -0.01
C GLU A 256 -6.02 34.09 -0.90
N TRP A 257 -4.71 33.91 -0.76
CA TRP A 257 -3.93 33.01 -1.60
C TRP A 257 -3.02 32.11 -0.79
N LEU A 258 -3.00 30.83 -1.12
CA LEU A 258 -2.13 29.83 -0.51
C LEU A 258 -1.12 29.30 -1.52
N ARG A 259 0.14 29.19 -1.08
CA ARG A 259 1.18 28.49 -1.85
C ARG A 259 1.02 26.99 -1.68
N VAL A 260 0.97 26.28 -2.80
CA VAL A 260 0.70 24.84 -2.85
C VAL A 260 1.67 24.09 -3.77
N ARG A 261 1.76 22.78 -3.57
CA ARG A 261 2.32 21.80 -4.49
C ARG A 261 1.23 20.79 -4.87
N THR A 262 1.04 20.57 -6.17
CA THR A 262 0.05 19.60 -6.67
C THR A 262 0.64 18.17 -6.70
N PRO A 263 -0.18 17.10 -6.77
CA PRO A 263 0.28 15.73 -7.04
C PRO A 263 1.29 15.61 -8.19
N SER A 264 1.12 16.40 -9.26
CA SER A 264 2.06 16.52 -10.39
C SER A 264 3.30 17.36 -10.12
N LEU A 265 3.61 17.69 -8.85
CA LEU A 265 4.82 18.43 -8.43
C LEU A 265 4.97 19.86 -8.99
N HIS A 266 3.87 20.44 -9.48
CA HIS A 266 3.81 21.86 -9.82
C HIS A 266 3.67 22.69 -8.55
N GLU A 267 4.44 23.77 -8.42
CA GLU A 267 4.37 24.69 -7.28
C GLU A 267 3.90 26.07 -7.73
N GLY A 268 2.93 26.63 -7.02
CA GLY A 268 2.37 27.94 -7.31
C GLY A 268 1.39 28.37 -6.23
N TYR A 269 0.50 29.30 -6.58
CA TYR A 269 -0.51 29.87 -5.70
C TYR A 269 -1.91 29.53 -6.22
N VAL A 270 -2.82 29.24 -5.30
CA VAL A 270 -4.24 29.03 -5.57
C VAL A 270 -5.08 29.96 -4.69
N GLU A 271 -6.27 30.29 -5.16
CA GLU A 271 -7.24 31.10 -4.43
C GLU A 271 -7.82 30.27 -3.27
N ALA A 272 -7.82 30.83 -2.06
CA ALA A 272 -8.07 30.08 -0.84
C ALA A 272 -9.56 29.84 -0.54
N GLY A 273 -10.46 30.64 -1.11
CA GLY A 273 -11.92 30.45 -1.07
C GLY A 273 -12.41 29.22 -1.86
N HIS A 274 -11.55 28.63 -2.70
CA HIS A 274 -11.79 27.38 -3.41
C HIS A 274 -11.19 26.14 -2.74
N LEU A 275 -10.70 26.28 -1.50
CA LEU A 275 -10.06 25.22 -0.72
C LEU A 275 -10.84 24.86 0.55
N ASP A 276 -10.90 23.55 0.81
CA ASP A 276 -11.47 22.95 2.02
C ASP A 276 -10.33 22.33 2.86
N PRO A 277 -10.15 22.72 4.13
CA PRO A 277 -9.16 22.14 5.02
C PRO A 277 -9.53 20.75 5.57
N ASP A 278 -10.77 20.27 5.37
CA ASP A 278 -11.20 18.94 5.82
C ASP A 278 -10.65 17.83 4.90
N VAL A 279 -9.37 17.55 5.10
CA VAL A 279 -8.66 16.40 4.54
C VAL A 279 -8.41 15.41 5.69
N PRO A 280 -9.20 14.33 5.79
CA PRO A 280 -8.97 13.29 6.79
C PRO A 280 -7.56 12.69 6.65
N PRO A 281 -6.87 12.34 7.74
CA PRO A 281 -5.50 11.84 7.68
C PRO A 281 -5.38 10.54 6.88
N ASP A 282 -4.29 10.40 6.12
CA ASP A 282 -4.01 9.19 5.34
C ASP A 282 -3.53 8.03 6.23
N ASN A 283 -4.47 7.17 6.60
CA ASN A 283 -4.23 5.99 7.43
C ASN A 283 -3.92 4.71 6.63
N ARG A 284 -3.71 4.80 5.30
CA ARG A 284 -3.59 3.63 4.42
C ARG A 284 -2.32 2.82 4.71
N LYS A 285 -2.50 1.51 4.87
CA LYS A 285 -1.42 0.55 5.17
C LYS A 285 -1.01 -0.19 3.91
N PRO A 286 0.25 -0.67 3.79
CA PRO A 286 0.66 -1.53 2.69
C PRO A 286 -0.27 -2.73 2.54
N ALA A 287 -0.63 -3.07 1.30
CA ALA A 287 -1.57 -4.14 1.02
C ALA A 287 -1.08 -5.49 1.60
N ASN A 288 -2.00 -6.21 2.24
CA ASN A 288 -1.75 -7.58 2.72
C ASN A 288 -2.11 -8.57 1.61
N ASP A 289 -1.11 -9.15 0.98
CA ASP A 289 -1.24 -10.08 -0.14
C ASP A 289 -2.07 -11.31 0.19
N ALA A 290 -1.95 -11.84 1.42
CA ALA A 290 -2.60 -13.07 1.86
C ALA A 290 -4.14 -13.01 1.92
N VAL A 291 -4.74 -11.84 1.72
CA VAL A 291 -6.19 -11.62 1.66
C VAL A 291 -6.66 -11.03 0.33
N LEU A 292 -5.80 -11.01 -0.69
CA LEU A 292 -6.16 -10.63 -2.06
C LEU A 292 -6.70 -11.84 -2.84
N PRO A 293 -7.62 -11.63 -3.79
CA PRO A 293 -8.07 -12.69 -4.70
C PRO A 293 -6.95 -13.11 -5.66
N PHE A 294 -7.01 -14.34 -6.18
CA PHE A 294 -6.12 -14.77 -7.27
C PHE A 294 -6.26 -13.85 -8.48
N GLY A 295 -5.15 -13.50 -9.13
CA GLY A 295 -5.14 -12.55 -10.24
C GLY A 295 -4.96 -11.09 -9.83
N GLU A 296 -4.84 -10.81 -8.53
CA GLU A 296 -4.34 -9.55 -7.94
C GLU A 296 -2.99 -9.81 -7.23
N CYS A 297 -2.20 -8.77 -6.96
CA CYS A 297 -0.94 -8.86 -6.20
C CYS A 297 -0.69 -7.58 -5.39
N ALA A 298 -0.18 -7.70 -4.16
CA ALA A 298 0.10 -6.56 -3.29
C ALA A 298 1.34 -5.76 -3.72
N TRP A 299 2.31 -6.42 -4.37
CA TRP A 299 3.56 -5.80 -4.80
C TRP A 299 3.45 -5.19 -6.18
N ILE A 300 4.11 -4.04 -6.38
CA ILE A 300 4.04 -3.29 -7.65
C ILE A 300 4.89 -3.86 -8.79
N PHE A 301 5.71 -4.89 -8.52
CA PHE A 301 6.67 -5.45 -9.48
C PHE A 301 5.97 -6.21 -10.61
N GLY A 302 6.35 -6.00 -11.87
CA GLY A 302 5.86 -6.83 -12.96
C GLY A 302 6.59 -6.67 -14.29
N ILE A 303 6.23 -7.54 -15.24
CA ILE A 303 6.81 -7.57 -16.58
C ILE A 303 5.68 -7.79 -17.59
N HIS A 304 5.71 -7.04 -18.68
CA HIS A 304 4.79 -7.20 -19.81
C HIS A 304 5.19 -8.41 -20.66
N GLY A 305 4.25 -9.30 -20.95
CA GLY A 305 4.40 -10.45 -21.84
C GLY A 305 3.95 -10.17 -23.27
N ALA A 306 4.43 -10.98 -24.20
CA ALA A 306 4.13 -10.83 -25.64
C ALA A 306 2.67 -11.16 -26.03
N GLY A 307 2.05 -12.05 -25.26
CA GLY A 307 0.79 -12.74 -25.54
C GLY A 307 0.72 -14.05 -24.74
N VAL A 308 -0.47 -14.60 -24.49
CA VAL A 308 -0.60 -15.72 -23.55
C VAL A 308 0.21 -16.92 -24.01
N ASN A 309 0.17 -17.29 -25.28
CA ASN A 309 0.83 -18.51 -25.76
C ASN A 309 2.34 -18.32 -25.91
N GLU A 310 2.74 -17.14 -26.36
CA GLU A 310 4.12 -16.76 -26.68
C GLU A 310 4.97 -16.60 -25.42
N THR A 311 4.43 -15.96 -24.38
CA THR A 311 5.22 -15.51 -23.20
C THR A 311 5.84 -16.66 -22.42
N ASP A 312 7.17 -16.76 -22.43
CA ASP A 312 8.00 -17.64 -21.61
C ASP A 312 7.88 -17.31 -20.10
N ASP A 313 8.19 -18.28 -19.25
CA ASP A 313 7.99 -18.16 -17.80
C ASP A 313 9.12 -17.39 -17.09
N PHE A 314 8.86 -16.12 -16.73
CA PHE A 314 9.77 -15.28 -15.96
C PHE A 314 9.62 -15.39 -14.43
N ARG A 315 8.76 -16.25 -13.88
CA ARG A 315 8.58 -16.41 -12.42
C ARG A 315 9.87 -16.86 -11.72
N HIS A 316 10.79 -17.47 -12.46
CA HIS A 316 12.12 -17.81 -11.98
C HIS A 316 12.92 -16.59 -11.47
N LEU A 317 12.62 -15.36 -11.93
CA LEU A 317 13.21 -14.12 -11.42
C LEU A 317 12.83 -13.80 -9.97
N PHE A 318 11.67 -14.27 -9.51
CA PHE A 318 11.13 -13.99 -8.18
C PHE A 318 11.55 -15.01 -7.11
N ARG A 319 12.17 -16.14 -7.52
CA ARG A 319 12.56 -17.22 -6.60
C ARG A 319 13.49 -16.72 -5.50
N GLY A 320 13.19 -17.10 -4.26
CA GLY A 320 13.95 -16.69 -3.07
C GLY A 320 13.65 -15.27 -2.56
N SER A 321 12.88 -14.45 -3.28
CA SER A 321 12.52 -13.09 -2.83
C SER A 321 11.40 -13.05 -1.78
N GLY A 322 10.63 -14.13 -1.63
CA GLY A 322 9.41 -14.16 -0.79
C GLY A 322 8.26 -13.30 -1.32
N ARG A 323 8.30 -12.90 -2.61
CA ARG A 323 7.35 -12.01 -3.26
C ARG A 323 6.89 -12.58 -4.60
N THR A 324 5.71 -12.18 -5.03
CA THR A 324 5.19 -12.36 -6.39
C THR A 324 5.19 -11.00 -7.11
N GLY A 325 4.40 -10.87 -8.16
CA GLY A 325 4.30 -9.65 -8.95
C GLY A 325 3.16 -9.72 -9.96
N TRP A 326 3.30 -8.97 -11.04
CA TRP A 326 2.31 -8.83 -12.09
C TRP A 326 2.83 -9.34 -13.44
N VAL A 327 1.91 -9.88 -14.24
CA VAL A 327 2.10 -10.18 -15.66
C VAL A 327 0.97 -9.56 -16.48
N LEU A 328 1.30 -8.99 -17.63
CA LEU A 328 0.32 -8.62 -18.65
C LEU A 328 0.48 -9.53 -19.87
N PHE A 329 -0.62 -10.03 -20.41
CA PHE A 329 -0.66 -10.68 -21.72
C PHE A 329 -1.45 -9.82 -22.70
N THR A 330 -0.87 -9.53 -23.87
CA THR A 330 -1.61 -8.83 -24.93
C THR A 330 -2.12 -9.81 -25.96
N GLU A 331 -3.42 -9.77 -26.23
CA GLU A 331 -4.12 -10.73 -27.08
C GLU A 331 -4.73 -9.99 -28.29
N ASP A 332 -4.39 -10.46 -29.49
CA ASP A 332 -5.17 -10.19 -30.69
C ASP A 332 -6.36 -11.17 -30.70
N ILE A 333 -7.57 -10.63 -30.61
CA ILE A 333 -8.83 -11.41 -30.57
C ILE A 333 -9.73 -11.17 -31.78
N GLY A 334 -9.39 -10.22 -32.66
CA GLY A 334 -10.28 -9.73 -33.71
C GLY A 334 -11.63 -9.20 -33.17
N HIS A 335 -12.62 -9.12 -34.05
CA HIS A 335 -13.98 -8.66 -33.73
C HIS A 335 -15.06 -9.69 -34.12
N ASN A 336 -14.72 -10.98 -34.21
CA ASN A 336 -15.68 -12.04 -34.51
C ASN A 336 -15.90 -12.93 -33.26
N PRO A 337 -17.04 -12.80 -32.53
CA PRO A 337 -17.28 -13.60 -31.33
C PRO A 337 -17.46 -15.09 -31.65
N ASN A 338 -17.91 -15.40 -32.87
CA ASN A 338 -17.99 -16.77 -33.40
C ASN A 338 -16.65 -17.25 -33.99
N GLY A 339 -15.58 -16.47 -33.92
CA GLY A 339 -14.21 -16.86 -34.27
C GLY A 339 -13.49 -17.56 -33.11
N LEU A 340 -13.66 -17.08 -31.88
CA LEU A 340 -13.00 -17.66 -30.70
C LEU A 340 -13.50 -19.08 -30.39
N ARG A 341 -12.58 -19.97 -29.98
CA ARG A 341 -12.83 -21.38 -29.67
C ARG A 341 -12.29 -21.69 -28.27
N PRO A 342 -12.85 -22.67 -27.54
CA PRO A 342 -12.23 -23.15 -26.31
C PRO A 342 -10.77 -23.59 -26.55
N ASP A 343 -9.86 -23.04 -25.74
CA ASP A 343 -8.42 -23.33 -25.74
C ASP A 343 -8.03 -23.60 -24.28
N GLU A 344 -7.91 -24.89 -23.95
CA GLU A 344 -7.63 -25.32 -22.58
C GLU A 344 -6.19 -24.97 -22.17
N ALA A 345 -5.25 -24.92 -23.11
CA ALA A 345 -3.85 -24.58 -22.82
C ALA A 345 -3.71 -23.10 -22.42
N ARG A 346 -4.35 -22.19 -23.17
CA ARG A 346 -4.43 -20.76 -22.86
C ARG A 346 -5.09 -20.52 -21.50
N ARG A 347 -6.28 -21.11 -21.29
CA ARG A 347 -7.01 -21.06 -20.00
C ARG A 347 -6.13 -21.55 -18.84
N ARG A 348 -5.49 -22.71 -19.00
CA ARG A 348 -4.61 -23.31 -17.99
C ARG A 348 -3.40 -22.43 -17.68
N LYS A 349 -2.79 -21.80 -18.68
CA LYS A 349 -1.63 -20.90 -18.50
C LYS A 349 -2.03 -19.64 -17.72
N LEU A 350 -3.11 -18.96 -18.11
CA LEU A 350 -3.66 -17.80 -17.38
C LEU A 350 -3.96 -18.14 -15.91
N TRP A 351 -4.71 -19.23 -15.67
CA TRP A 351 -5.06 -19.67 -14.32
C TRP A 351 -3.86 -20.14 -13.48
N ALA A 352 -2.81 -20.67 -14.12
CA ALA A 352 -1.58 -21.06 -13.43
C ALA A 352 -0.80 -19.85 -12.91
N TRP A 353 -0.80 -18.70 -13.62
CA TRP A 353 -0.24 -17.45 -13.10
C TRP A 353 -1.05 -16.93 -11.90
N ALA A 354 -2.37 -16.76 -12.07
CA ALA A 354 -3.25 -16.24 -11.02
C ALA A 354 -3.20 -17.09 -9.73
N ARG A 355 -3.24 -18.43 -9.84
CA ARG A 355 -3.13 -19.35 -8.68
C ARG A 355 -1.72 -19.43 -8.07
N SER A 356 -0.70 -18.88 -8.74
CA SER A 356 0.66 -18.75 -8.17
C SER A 356 0.85 -17.44 -7.40
N GLY A 357 -0.23 -16.71 -7.09
CA GLY A 357 -0.18 -15.43 -6.37
C GLY A 357 0.27 -14.25 -7.23
N TYR A 358 0.21 -14.36 -8.55
CA TYR A 358 0.51 -13.24 -9.45
C TYR A 358 -0.74 -12.46 -9.82
N GLY A 359 -0.59 -11.14 -9.89
CA GLY A 359 -1.56 -10.27 -10.54
C GLY A 359 -1.55 -10.52 -12.05
N VAL A 360 -2.72 -10.63 -12.68
CA VAL A 360 -2.81 -10.92 -14.12
C VAL A 360 -3.66 -9.88 -14.83
N ILE A 361 -3.01 -9.21 -15.77
CA ILE A 361 -3.63 -8.27 -16.71
C ILE A 361 -3.75 -8.94 -18.07
N VAL A 362 -4.89 -8.77 -18.74
CA VAL A 362 -5.10 -9.20 -20.13
C VAL A 362 -5.51 -7.98 -20.95
N ARG A 363 -4.68 -7.58 -21.92
CA ARG A 363 -5.00 -6.52 -22.87
C ARG A 363 -5.64 -7.13 -24.12
N LEU A 364 -6.88 -6.75 -24.40
CA LEU A 364 -7.66 -7.25 -25.52
C LEU A 364 -7.66 -6.23 -26.65
N ASN A 365 -7.01 -6.58 -27.76
CA ASN A 365 -6.96 -5.80 -28.99
C ASN A 365 -7.77 -6.50 -30.09
N ASN A 366 -8.38 -5.74 -31.00
CA ASN A 366 -8.86 -6.26 -32.29
C ASN A 366 -7.70 -6.68 -33.22
N GLY A 367 -6.50 -6.15 -32.98
CA GLY A 367 -5.25 -6.48 -33.63
C GLY A 367 -4.25 -5.35 -33.47
N TYR A 368 -3.22 -5.35 -34.31
CA TYR A 368 -2.25 -4.26 -34.45
C TYR A 368 -2.28 -3.71 -35.88
N GLU A 369 -1.42 -2.75 -36.23
CA GLU A 369 -1.29 -2.22 -37.61
C GLU A 369 -1.20 -3.37 -38.65
N PRO A 370 -2.06 -3.44 -39.69
CA PRO A 370 -3.06 -2.46 -40.14
C PRO A 370 -4.52 -2.75 -39.70
N SER A 371 -4.75 -3.74 -38.83
CA SER A 371 -6.06 -4.07 -38.25
C SER A 371 -6.53 -3.01 -37.26
N GLY A 372 -5.61 -2.50 -36.43
CA GLY A 372 -5.85 -1.53 -35.37
C GLY A 372 -6.33 -2.15 -34.05
N THR A 373 -5.99 -1.48 -32.94
CA THR A 373 -6.33 -1.88 -31.57
C THR A 373 -7.84 -2.01 -31.35
N LEU A 374 -8.61 -1.16 -32.02
CA LEU A 374 -10.04 -1.30 -32.25
C LEU A 374 -10.30 -1.45 -33.77
N PRO A 375 -11.39 -2.12 -34.20
CA PRO A 375 -11.77 -2.13 -35.60
C PRO A 375 -12.35 -0.76 -36.00
N GLU A 376 -12.89 -0.65 -37.22
CA GLU A 376 -13.77 0.47 -37.57
C GLU A 376 -15.04 0.45 -36.70
N SER A 377 -15.56 1.63 -36.36
CA SER A 377 -16.67 1.88 -35.43
C SER A 377 -17.93 1.05 -35.69
N ARG A 378 -18.23 0.78 -36.97
CA ARG A 378 -19.30 -0.13 -37.41
C ARG A 378 -19.21 -1.57 -36.86
N TYR A 379 -18.07 -1.98 -36.32
CA TYR A 379 -17.82 -3.31 -35.75
C TYR A 379 -17.59 -3.30 -34.22
N TYR A 380 -17.71 -2.16 -33.53
CA TYR A 380 -17.50 -2.08 -32.08
C TYR A 380 -18.41 -3.01 -31.26
N GLU A 381 -19.65 -3.22 -31.71
CA GLU A 381 -20.61 -4.14 -31.10
C GLU A 381 -20.09 -5.59 -31.14
N ASP A 382 -19.54 -6.04 -32.27
CA ASP A 382 -19.03 -7.40 -32.43
C ASP A 382 -17.67 -7.57 -31.75
N PHE A 383 -16.83 -6.52 -31.72
CA PHE A 383 -15.63 -6.48 -30.88
C PHE A 383 -15.95 -6.64 -29.40
N ALA A 384 -16.90 -5.88 -28.86
CA ALA A 384 -17.32 -5.96 -27.46
C ALA A 384 -17.86 -7.35 -27.08
N ARG A 385 -18.64 -7.98 -27.96
CA ARG A 385 -19.07 -9.39 -27.82
C ARG A 385 -17.89 -10.36 -27.86
N THR A 386 -16.86 -10.08 -28.67
CA THR A 386 -15.63 -10.88 -28.74
C THR A 386 -14.84 -10.78 -27.45
N CYS A 387 -14.72 -9.60 -26.84
CA CYS A 387 -14.10 -9.40 -25.53
C CYS A 387 -14.83 -10.19 -24.42
N ALA A 388 -16.17 -10.14 -24.39
CA ALA A 388 -16.95 -10.94 -23.44
C ALA A 388 -16.80 -12.44 -23.69
N ARG A 389 -16.76 -12.87 -24.95
CA ARG A 389 -16.52 -14.29 -25.29
C ARG A 389 -15.13 -14.76 -24.87
N TYR A 390 -14.11 -13.91 -24.96
CA TYR A 390 -12.78 -14.18 -24.40
C TYR A 390 -12.86 -14.39 -22.88
N ALA A 391 -13.49 -13.46 -22.17
CA ALA A 391 -13.66 -13.54 -20.72
C ALA A 391 -14.42 -14.80 -20.29
N GLU A 392 -15.48 -15.17 -21.01
CA GLU A 392 -16.25 -16.40 -20.77
C GLU A 392 -15.43 -17.68 -20.96
N LEU A 393 -14.67 -17.78 -22.07
CA LEU A 393 -13.92 -18.98 -22.41
C LEU A 393 -12.69 -19.21 -21.51
N TYR A 394 -11.93 -18.15 -21.22
CA TYR A 394 -10.60 -18.29 -20.63
C TYR A 394 -10.49 -17.78 -19.19
N LEU A 395 -11.27 -16.76 -18.81
CA LEU A 395 -11.15 -16.08 -17.50
C LEU A 395 -12.22 -16.53 -16.50
N LYS A 396 -13.44 -16.85 -16.96
CA LYS A 396 -14.55 -17.33 -16.12
C LYS A 396 -14.39 -18.80 -15.75
N HIS A 397 -14.53 -19.12 -14.47
CA HIS A 397 -14.46 -20.50 -13.98
C HIS A 397 -15.67 -20.84 -13.12
N PRO A 398 -16.75 -21.41 -13.70
CA PRO A 398 -18.03 -21.63 -12.99
C PRO A 398 -17.90 -22.46 -11.69
N GLU A 399 -16.94 -23.37 -11.62
CA GLU A 399 -16.66 -24.22 -10.46
C GLU A 399 -15.86 -23.51 -9.34
N VAL A 400 -15.38 -22.29 -9.58
CA VAL A 400 -14.58 -21.50 -8.63
C VAL A 400 -15.40 -20.27 -8.23
N SER A 401 -15.52 -20.00 -6.93
CA SER A 401 -16.22 -18.82 -6.44
C SER A 401 -15.60 -17.53 -6.99
N SER A 402 -16.42 -16.67 -7.60
CA SER A 402 -16.00 -15.34 -8.11
C SER A 402 -15.54 -14.38 -6.99
N ARG A 403 -15.64 -14.78 -5.72
CA ARG A 403 -15.10 -14.03 -4.57
C ARG A 403 -13.61 -14.26 -4.32
N ILE A 404 -13.01 -15.31 -4.88
CA ILE A 404 -11.60 -15.69 -4.62
C ILE A 404 -10.66 -15.47 -5.82
N TYR A 405 -11.16 -14.89 -6.90
CA TYR A 405 -10.35 -14.49 -8.05
C TYR A 405 -10.85 -13.20 -8.69
N THR A 406 -9.97 -12.48 -9.36
CA THR A 406 -10.26 -11.35 -10.25
C THR A 406 -9.36 -11.42 -11.49
N TRP A 407 -9.59 -10.53 -12.44
CA TRP A 407 -8.75 -10.30 -13.61
C TRP A 407 -8.78 -8.81 -13.94
N VAL A 408 -7.64 -8.24 -14.29
CA VAL A 408 -7.61 -6.89 -14.89
C VAL A 408 -7.70 -7.06 -16.41
N ILE A 409 -8.68 -6.42 -17.04
CA ILE A 409 -8.92 -6.51 -18.48
C ILE A 409 -8.77 -5.10 -19.06
N VAL A 410 -7.74 -4.90 -19.88
CA VAL A 410 -7.45 -3.64 -20.57
C VAL A 410 -8.07 -3.71 -21.96
N ILE A 411 -8.86 -2.70 -22.35
CA ILE A 411 -9.50 -2.66 -23.67
C ILE A 411 -8.69 -1.80 -24.62
N GLY A 412 -8.04 -2.42 -25.60
CA GLY A 412 -7.17 -1.74 -26.55
C GLY A 412 -5.85 -1.23 -25.95
N ASN A 413 -5.10 -0.50 -26.77
CA ASN A 413 -3.76 0.02 -26.51
C ASN A 413 -3.54 1.34 -27.26
N GLU A 414 -2.94 2.35 -26.62
CA GLU A 414 -2.43 3.57 -27.27
C GLU A 414 -3.38 4.17 -28.31
N GLN A 415 -4.67 4.26 -27.97
CA GLN A 415 -5.76 4.61 -28.88
C GLN A 415 -5.70 6.01 -29.53
N ASN A 416 -4.75 6.85 -29.14
CA ASN A 416 -4.41 8.13 -29.78
C ASN A 416 -3.26 8.02 -30.82
N ASN A 417 -2.50 6.91 -30.78
CA ASN A 417 -1.40 6.60 -31.67
C ASN A 417 -1.95 6.08 -33.00
N VAL A 418 -1.64 6.76 -34.10
CA VAL A 418 -2.21 6.42 -35.42
C VAL A 418 -1.83 5.03 -35.94
N ARG A 419 -0.77 4.39 -35.41
CA ARG A 419 -0.43 3.01 -35.74
C ARG A 419 -1.48 2.01 -35.22
N GLU A 420 -2.10 2.34 -34.09
CA GLU A 420 -3.16 1.54 -33.47
C GLU A 420 -4.54 1.81 -34.10
N HIS A 421 -4.66 2.76 -35.02
CA HIS A 421 -5.90 3.00 -35.77
C HIS A 421 -6.12 1.94 -36.86
N PRO A 422 -7.38 1.59 -37.19
CA PRO A 422 -7.68 0.72 -38.32
C PRO A 422 -7.17 1.35 -39.63
N GLY A 423 -6.20 0.70 -40.28
CA GLY A 423 -5.48 1.19 -41.46
C GLY A 423 -4.10 1.79 -41.18
N GLY A 424 -3.74 1.98 -39.91
CA GLY A 424 -2.42 2.47 -39.52
C GLY A 424 -2.16 3.94 -39.85
N ALA A 425 -0.89 4.32 -39.81
CA ALA A 425 -0.47 5.71 -39.97
C ALA A 425 -0.56 6.20 -41.43
N GLU A 426 -0.17 5.34 -42.39
CA GLU A 426 -0.04 5.71 -43.80
C GLU A 426 -1.39 5.71 -44.55
N HIS A 427 -2.25 4.73 -44.24
CA HIS A 427 -3.51 4.49 -44.95
C HIS A 427 -4.69 4.27 -43.98
N PRO A 428 -4.97 5.23 -43.06
CA PRO A 428 -6.05 5.12 -42.09
C PRO A 428 -7.41 4.95 -42.78
N ARG A 429 -8.20 3.99 -42.29
CA ARG A 429 -9.61 3.79 -42.69
C ARG A 429 -10.56 4.57 -41.78
N GLU A 430 -10.21 4.69 -40.50
CA GLU A 430 -10.88 5.53 -39.50
C GLU A 430 -9.84 5.98 -38.46
N HIS A 431 -10.10 7.09 -37.76
CA HIS A 431 -9.30 7.51 -36.61
C HIS A 431 -10.09 7.33 -35.32
N ILE A 432 -9.44 6.81 -34.28
CA ILE A 432 -10.09 6.51 -33.01
C ILE A 432 -10.15 7.80 -32.19
N THR A 433 -11.18 8.63 -32.42
CA THR A 433 -11.43 9.83 -31.59
C THR A 433 -11.67 9.44 -30.11
N PRO A 434 -11.46 10.35 -29.14
CA PRO A 434 -11.77 10.08 -27.74
C PRO A 434 -13.21 9.57 -27.54
N GLN A 435 -14.16 10.13 -28.29
CA GLN A 435 -15.58 9.75 -28.23
C GLN A 435 -15.85 8.38 -28.86
N LEU A 436 -15.18 8.03 -29.95
CA LEU A 436 -15.28 6.69 -30.56
C LEU A 436 -14.63 5.63 -29.65
N TYR A 437 -13.49 5.93 -29.03
CA TYR A 437 -12.91 5.05 -28.04
C TYR A 437 -13.85 4.83 -26.85
N ALA A 438 -14.41 5.91 -26.28
CA ALA A 438 -15.35 5.82 -25.16
C ALA A 438 -16.59 4.97 -25.52
N GLN A 439 -17.13 5.12 -26.73
CA GLN A 439 -18.21 4.27 -27.25
C GLN A 439 -17.81 2.78 -27.28
N ALA A 440 -16.65 2.45 -27.83
CA ALA A 440 -16.14 1.06 -27.87
C ALA A 440 -15.90 0.50 -26.46
N PHE A 441 -15.36 1.32 -25.55
CA PHE A 441 -15.11 0.96 -24.17
C PHE A 441 -16.41 0.69 -23.40
N ASN A 442 -17.41 1.59 -23.45
CA ASN A 442 -18.70 1.41 -22.78
C ASN A 442 -19.46 0.17 -23.30
N LEU A 443 -19.25 -0.21 -24.56
CA LEU A 443 -19.74 -1.48 -25.11
C LEU A 443 -19.01 -2.68 -24.51
N ALA A 444 -17.67 -2.69 -24.56
CA ALA A 444 -16.86 -3.77 -24.02
C ALA A 444 -17.08 -3.97 -22.50
N TYR A 445 -17.13 -2.87 -21.73
CA TYR A 445 -17.42 -2.88 -20.29
C TYR A 445 -18.73 -3.61 -19.98
N ARG A 446 -19.85 -3.18 -20.58
CA ARG A 446 -21.17 -3.78 -20.35
C ARG A 446 -21.21 -5.26 -20.73
N TYR A 447 -20.65 -5.63 -21.89
CA TYR A 447 -20.63 -7.01 -22.35
C TYR A 447 -19.74 -7.92 -21.47
N ILE A 448 -18.57 -7.46 -21.04
CA ILE A 448 -17.69 -8.21 -20.12
C ILE A 448 -18.32 -8.35 -18.74
N LYS A 449 -18.85 -7.25 -18.17
CA LYS A 449 -19.50 -7.27 -16.85
C LYS A 449 -20.71 -8.20 -16.81
N ALA A 450 -21.47 -8.32 -17.91
CA ALA A 450 -22.58 -9.26 -18.01
C ALA A 450 -22.16 -10.74 -17.88
N VAL A 451 -20.94 -11.10 -18.31
CA VAL A 451 -20.45 -12.49 -18.21
C VAL A 451 -19.54 -12.73 -16.99
N LEU A 452 -18.79 -11.72 -16.54
CA LEU A 452 -17.80 -11.80 -15.47
C LEU A 452 -17.80 -10.50 -14.61
N PRO A 453 -18.81 -10.30 -13.74
CA PRO A 453 -19.01 -9.04 -13.01
C PRO A 453 -17.84 -8.63 -12.10
N ASN A 454 -17.09 -9.60 -11.59
CA ASN A 454 -15.98 -9.44 -10.65
C ASN A 454 -14.65 -9.05 -11.31
N ALA A 455 -14.56 -8.97 -12.65
CA ALA A 455 -13.35 -8.49 -13.32
C ALA A 455 -13.22 -6.96 -13.21
N THR A 456 -11.98 -6.48 -13.15
CA THR A 456 -11.60 -5.07 -13.21
C THR A 456 -11.38 -4.70 -14.68
N VAL A 457 -12.34 -4.02 -15.31
CA VAL A 457 -12.27 -3.57 -16.70
C VAL A 457 -11.78 -2.12 -16.74
N VAL A 458 -10.68 -1.88 -17.47
CA VAL A 458 -9.99 -0.59 -17.53
C VAL A 458 -9.75 -0.16 -18.99
N PRO A 459 -9.77 1.15 -19.30
CA PRO A 459 -9.44 1.62 -20.63
C PRO A 459 -7.95 1.38 -20.92
N GLY A 460 -7.62 1.28 -22.20
CA GLY A 460 -6.27 1.26 -22.74
C GLY A 460 -5.50 2.53 -22.35
N ALA A 461 -4.20 2.37 -22.14
CA ALA A 461 -3.31 3.48 -21.86
C ALA A 461 -3.18 4.37 -23.11
N VAL A 462 -3.37 5.67 -22.93
CA VAL A 462 -3.03 6.69 -23.94
C VAL A 462 -1.51 6.75 -24.08
N ASP A 463 -1.00 6.77 -25.33
CA ASP A 463 0.41 7.07 -25.63
C ASP A 463 0.72 8.49 -25.14
N PRO A 464 1.56 8.65 -24.10
CA PRO A 464 1.69 9.92 -23.39
C PRO A 464 2.44 11.00 -24.19
N TYR A 465 3.03 10.66 -25.34
CA TYR A 465 3.92 11.53 -26.11
C TYR A 465 3.48 11.74 -27.57
N ASN A 466 2.39 11.12 -28.01
CA ASN A 466 2.04 11.10 -29.43
C ASN A 466 1.00 12.15 -29.84
N THR A 467 1.38 12.90 -30.86
CA THR A 467 0.63 14.01 -31.48
C THR A 467 0.64 13.91 -33.00
N TYR A 468 0.80 12.71 -33.57
CA TYR A 468 0.88 12.49 -35.03
C TYR A 468 -0.35 13.09 -35.74
N PRO A 469 -0.21 13.71 -36.93
CA PRO A 469 -1.33 14.35 -37.62
C PRO A 469 -2.34 13.34 -38.16
N TRP A 470 -3.62 13.56 -37.88
CA TRP A 470 -4.71 12.69 -38.28
C TRP A 470 -5.22 13.05 -39.67
N ALA A 471 -4.76 12.33 -40.69
CA ALA A 471 -5.02 12.60 -42.11
C ALA A 471 -6.51 12.73 -42.47
N LEU A 472 -7.38 11.84 -41.96
CA LEU A 472 -8.83 11.89 -42.23
C LEU A 472 -9.54 13.07 -41.55
N MET A 473 -8.88 13.73 -40.59
CA MET A 473 -9.38 14.91 -39.88
C MET A 473 -8.59 16.17 -40.27
N GLY A 474 -8.18 16.28 -41.53
CA GLY A 474 -7.50 17.46 -42.07
C GLY A 474 -6.09 17.69 -41.49
N GLY A 475 -5.45 16.65 -40.97
CA GLY A 475 -4.15 16.74 -40.32
C GLY A 475 -4.20 17.28 -38.88
N ARG A 476 -5.38 17.33 -38.23
CA ARG A 476 -5.52 17.71 -36.81
C ARG A 476 -4.54 16.88 -35.97
N ARG A 477 -3.85 17.55 -35.04
CA ARG A 477 -3.06 16.91 -33.99
C ARG A 477 -3.86 16.92 -32.69
N TYR A 478 -3.62 15.94 -31.84
CA TYR A 478 -4.32 15.77 -30.56
C TYR A 478 -3.31 15.72 -29.43
N ARG A 479 -3.47 16.54 -28.38
CA ARG A 479 -2.61 16.45 -27.19
C ARG A 479 -3.02 15.22 -26.36
N PRO A 480 -2.09 14.38 -25.89
CA PRO A 480 -2.42 13.18 -25.14
C PRO A 480 -3.33 13.41 -23.91
N LEU A 481 -3.14 14.52 -23.18
CA LEU A 481 -3.93 14.82 -21.98
C LEU A 481 -5.35 15.32 -22.33
N ASP A 482 -5.52 16.05 -23.44
CA ASP A 482 -6.84 16.39 -23.96
C ASP A 482 -7.58 15.13 -24.41
N TYR A 483 -6.89 14.22 -25.11
CA TYR A 483 -7.47 12.95 -25.55
C TYR A 483 -8.00 12.18 -24.34
N PHE A 484 -7.16 12.06 -23.31
CA PHE A 484 -7.52 11.37 -22.08
C PHE A 484 -8.73 12.01 -21.39
N ARG A 485 -8.78 13.34 -21.25
CA ARG A 485 -9.92 14.06 -20.66
C ARG A 485 -11.22 13.85 -21.46
N GLU A 486 -11.21 14.16 -22.76
CA GLU A 486 -12.41 13.99 -23.61
C GLU A 486 -12.87 12.53 -23.73
N MET A 487 -11.95 11.57 -23.57
CA MET A 487 -12.26 10.15 -23.50
C MET A 487 -12.98 9.81 -22.19
N LEU A 488 -12.46 10.27 -21.05
CA LEU A 488 -13.06 10.06 -19.73
C LEU A 488 -14.43 10.73 -19.57
N ASP A 489 -14.66 11.86 -20.23
CA ASP A 489 -15.96 12.53 -20.29
C ASP A 489 -17.03 11.67 -21.00
N GLY A 490 -16.62 10.85 -21.97
CA GLY A 490 -17.50 9.92 -22.69
C GLY A 490 -17.69 8.55 -22.01
N ILE A 491 -16.88 8.20 -21.00
CA ILE A 491 -16.96 6.90 -20.33
C ILE A 491 -18.03 6.92 -19.23
N GLU A 492 -18.94 5.94 -19.28
CA GLU A 492 -20.04 5.79 -18.33
C GLU A 492 -19.54 5.22 -16.99
N GLU A 493 -18.91 4.04 -17.03
CA GLU A 493 -18.39 3.31 -15.88
C GLU A 493 -17.03 2.67 -16.21
N LEU A 494 -16.13 2.59 -15.22
CA LEU A 494 -14.85 1.87 -15.29
C LEU A 494 -14.46 1.35 -13.90
N ASP A 495 -13.55 0.38 -13.84
CA ASP A 495 -13.06 -0.18 -12.57
C ASP A 495 -11.63 0.28 -12.20
N GLY A 496 -10.94 0.98 -13.09
CA GLY A 496 -9.53 1.37 -12.95
C GLY A 496 -8.98 2.02 -14.21
N PHE A 497 -7.68 2.30 -14.24
CA PHE A 497 -7.01 2.98 -15.35
C PHE A 497 -5.72 2.26 -15.75
N ALA A 498 -5.47 2.06 -17.05
CA ALA A 498 -4.13 1.75 -17.55
C ALA A 498 -3.40 3.05 -17.96
N LEU A 499 -2.10 3.13 -17.70
CA LEU A 499 -1.21 4.22 -18.11
C LEU A 499 0.12 3.69 -18.62
N HIS A 500 0.79 4.43 -19.49
CA HIS A 500 2.17 4.17 -19.92
C HIS A 500 3.08 5.32 -19.48
N THR A 501 4.36 5.05 -19.20
CA THR A 501 5.37 6.11 -18.96
C THR A 501 6.78 5.59 -19.21
N TYR A 502 7.69 6.42 -19.70
CA TYR A 502 9.00 5.98 -20.21
C TYR A 502 10.10 7.00 -19.91
N THR A 503 11.36 6.66 -20.19
CA THR A 503 12.44 7.68 -20.31
C THR A 503 13.08 7.65 -21.70
N HIS A 504 13.28 8.82 -22.29
CA HIS A 504 13.98 9.08 -23.55
C HIS A 504 15.51 8.98 -23.39
N GLY A 505 15.94 7.89 -22.76
CA GLY A 505 17.34 7.58 -22.54
C GLY A 505 17.55 6.68 -21.32
N PRO A 506 18.64 5.91 -21.29
CA PRO A 506 19.03 5.04 -20.17
C PRO A 506 19.72 5.88 -19.06
N VAL A 507 19.06 6.95 -18.60
CA VAL A 507 19.59 7.87 -17.59
C VAL A 507 18.70 7.80 -16.35
N VAL A 508 19.29 7.44 -15.20
CA VAL A 508 18.54 7.21 -13.96
C VAL A 508 17.83 8.48 -13.48
N ASP A 509 18.47 9.64 -13.62
CA ASP A 509 17.89 10.93 -13.21
C ASP A 509 16.59 11.28 -13.95
N TYR A 510 16.37 10.72 -15.15
CA TYR A 510 15.15 10.94 -15.94
C TYR A 510 13.91 10.27 -15.31
N ILE A 511 14.11 9.38 -14.34
CA ILE A 511 13.02 8.84 -13.51
C ILE A 511 12.36 9.95 -12.67
N THR A 512 13.15 10.88 -12.13
CA THR A 512 12.69 11.85 -11.11
C THR A 512 12.74 13.31 -11.54
N HIS A 513 13.45 13.64 -12.63
CA HIS A 513 13.57 15.03 -13.07
C HIS A 513 12.22 15.59 -13.55
N ARG A 514 12.09 16.92 -13.58
CA ARG A 514 10.84 17.60 -13.95
C ARG A 514 10.94 18.29 -15.33
N LYS A 515 11.67 17.70 -16.28
CA LYS A 515 11.78 18.22 -17.65
C LYS A 515 10.41 18.08 -18.33
N VAL A 516 9.98 19.13 -19.01
CA VAL A 516 8.74 19.17 -19.79
C VAL A 516 9.05 19.26 -21.29
N PHE A 517 8.08 18.96 -22.16
CA PHE A 517 8.18 19.29 -23.57
C PHE A 517 8.19 20.81 -23.77
N THR A 518 9.05 21.28 -24.68
CA THR A 518 9.21 22.70 -25.04
C THR A 518 9.16 22.96 -26.54
N ASP A 519 9.01 21.90 -27.34
CA ASP A 519 9.14 21.94 -28.80
C ASP A 519 7.80 21.58 -29.47
N PRO A 520 7.37 22.32 -30.51
CA PRO A 520 6.21 21.95 -31.31
C PRO A 520 6.35 20.54 -31.91
N PRO A 521 5.28 19.74 -31.98
CA PRO A 521 3.88 20.11 -31.79
C PRO A 521 3.31 19.71 -30.41
N LEU A 522 4.19 19.44 -29.44
CA LEU A 522 3.85 19.24 -28.03
C LEU A 522 3.95 20.56 -27.24
N ASP A 523 3.62 21.68 -27.89
CA ASP A 523 3.48 22.99 -27.23
C ASP A 523 2.42 22.84 -26.12
N PRO A 524 2.81 22.91 -24.84
CA PRO A 524 1.92 22.50 -23.77
C PRO A 524 0.95 23.65 -23.46
N GLY A 525 -0.34 23.35 -23.30
CA GLY A 525 -1.40 24.35 -23.09
C GLY A 525 -1.34 25.05 -21.73
N THR A 526 -0.40 24.61 -20.89
CA THR A 526 0.20 25.35 -19.78
C THR A 526 1.70 25.03 -19.78
N PRO A 527 2.60 25.86 -19.22
CA PRO A 527 4.05 25.62 -19.24
C PRO A 527 4.55 24.30 -18.63
N HIS A 528 3.68 23.48 -18.03
CA HIS A 528 4.06 22.26 -17.30
C HIS A 528 3.26 20.99 -17.66
N GLU A 529 2.43 21.02 -18.70
CA GLU A 529 1.41 19.98 -18.94
C GLU A 529 1.94 18.56 -19.22
N HIS A 530 3.07 18.47 -19.92
CA HIS A 530 3.62 17.21 -20.39
C HIS A 530 5.06 17.08 -19.94
N TYR A 531 5.27 16.25 -18.91
CA TYR A 531 6.62 15.79 -18.55
C TYR A 531 7.22 14.98 -19.70
N PHE A 532 8.49 15.24 -19.98
CA PHE A 532 9.23 14.67 -21.10
C PHE A 532 9.53 13.19 -20.89
N ASP A 533 9.83 12.79 -19.65
CA ASP A 533 10.21 11.42 -19.29
C ASP A 533 9.24 10.83 -18.24
N PHE A 534 9.76 10.10 -17.26
CA PHE A 534 9.01 9.16 -16.42
C PHE A 534 7.99 9.83 -15.51
N GLN A 535 8.07 11.14 -15.28
CA GLN A 535 7.08 11.86 -14.47
C GLN A 535 5.73 12.02 -15.21
N ALA A 536 5.62 11.66 -16.49
CA ALA A 536 4.42 11.84 -17.32
C ALA A 536 3.16 11.19 -16.72
N TYR A 537 3.26 10.06 -16.01
CA TYR A 537 2.09 9.41 -15.39
C TYR A 537 1.33 10.34 -14.42
N ARG A 538 2.02 11.31 -13.79
CA ARG A 538 1.43 12.17 -12.76
C ARG A 538 0.30 13.05 -13.29
N THR A 539 0.52 13.71 -14.44
CA THR A 539 -0.48 14.64 -15.00
C THR A 539 -1.72 13.92 -15.50
N PHE A 540 -1.58 12.67 -15.98
CA PHE A 540 -2.70 11.79 -16.27
C PHE A 540 -3.48 11.38 -15.01
N ILE A 541 -2.82 10.94 -13.93
CA ILE A 541 -3.53 10.59 -12.68
C ILE A 541 -4.22 11.81 -12.06
N GLU A 542 -3.58 12.98 -12.06
CA GLU A 542 -4.16 14.19 -11.49
C GLU A 542 -5.41 14.67 -12.25
N ALA A 543 -5.44 14.44 -13.57
CA ALA A 543 -6.58 14.70 -14.45
C ALA A 543 -7.76 13.71 -14.30
N ILE A 544 -7.64 12.64 -13.52
CA ILE A 544 -8.75 11.71 -13.27
C ILE A 544 -9.88 12.45 -12.51
N PRO A 545 -11.14 12.39 -12.99
CA PRO A 545 -12.29 13.02 -12.32
C PRO A 545 -12.52 12.54 -10.89
N GLU A 546 -13.05 13.43 -10.04
CA GLU A 546 -13.35 13.18 -8.61
C GLU A 546 -14.09 11.84 -8.38
N LYS A 547 -15.07 11.51 -9.25
CA LYS A 547 -15.87 10.27 -9.20
C LYS A 547 -15.08 8.95 -9.26
N TRP A 548 -13.80 8.99 -9.66
CA TRP A 548 -12.96 7.81 -9.87
C TRP A 548 -11.57 7.89 -9.20
N ARG A 549 -11.34 8.86 -8.31
CA ARG A 549 -10.06 8.97 -7.56
C ARG A 549 -9.83 7.83 -6.56
N ASP A 550 -10.84 7.00 -6.30
CA ASP A 550 -10.79 5.77 -5.50
C ASP A 550 -10.33 4.54 -6.30
N ARG A 551 -10.29 4.62 -7.64
CA ARG A 551 -10.00 3.46 -8.52
C ARG A 551 -8.50 3.17 -8.62
N PRO A 552 -8.10 1.89 -8.80
CA PRO A 552 -6.72 1.50 -9.04
C PRO A 552 -6.17 2.03 -10.37
N VAL A 553 -4.87 2.31 -10.38
CA VAL A 553 -4.09 2.62 -11.59
C VAL A 553 -3.09 1.50 -11.84
N TYR A 554 -2.90 1.12 -13.10
CA TYR A 554 -1.95 0.10 -13.55
C TYR A 554 -1.02 0.74 -14.58
N ILE A 555 0.27 0.86 -14.29
CA ILE A 555 1.23 1.27 -15.33
C ILE A 555 1.60 0.03 -16.13
N THR A 556 0.95 -0.15 -17.27
CA THR A 556 0.94 -1.40 -18.05
C THR A 556 2.16 -1.58 -18.94
N GLU A 557 2.88 -0.50 -19.24
CA GLU A 557 4.16 -0.53 -19.94
C GLU A 557 5.10 0.59 -19.43
N THR A 558 6.37 0.23 -19.23
CA THR A 558 7.46 1.17 -19.00
C THR A 558 8.80 0.60 -19.48
N ASN A 559 9.66 1.48 -20.00
CA ASN A 559 11.05 1.20 -20.31
C ASN A 559 11.84 2.50 -20.47
N HIS A 560 13.16 2.40 -20.54
CA HIS A 560 13.96 3.37 -21.29
C HIS A 560 14.14 2.90 -22.72
N TRP A 561 14.43 3.81 -23.64
CA TRP A 561 14.89 3.47 -24.98
C TRP A 561 16.18 4.22 -25.30
N THR A 562 17.07 3.57 -26.05
CA THR A 562 18.12 4.27 -26.81
C THR A 562 17.70 4.39 -28.25
N VAL A 563 17.92 5.55 -28.83
CA VAL A 563 18.02 5.76 -30.28
C VAL A 563 19.16 6.74 -30.47
N ASN A 564 20.00 6.53 -31.49
CA ASN A 564 21.03 7.51 -31.81
C ASN A 564 20.37 8.83 -32.28
N PRO A 565 21.02 10.00 -32.13
CA PRO A 565 20.44 11.28 -32.56
C PRO A 565 20.07 11.36 -34.06
N ASP A 566 20.56 10.43 -34.88
CA ASP A 566 20.24 10.28 -36.31
C ASP A 566 19.10 9.29 -36.60
N GLY A 567 18.44 8.75 -35.57
CA GLY A 567 17.37 7.76 -35.68
C GLY A 567 17.85 6.30 -35.79
N THR A 568 19.17 6.04 -35.84
CA THR A 568 19.70 4.68 -35.98
C THR A 568 19.73 3.91 -34.66
N GLY A 569 19.75 2.58 -34.75
CA GLY A 569 19.77 1.68 -33.58
C GLY A 569 21.12 1.65 -32.84
N PRO A 570 21.19 0.97 -31.69
CA PRO A 570 20.21 0.00 -31.20
C PRO A 570 19.00 0.65 -30.50
N ALA A 571 17.80 0.31 -30.99
CA ALA A 571 16.56 0.49 -30.26
C ALA A 571 16.49 -0.49 -29.06
N GLY A 572 15.64 -0.19 -28.08
CA GLY A 572 15.39 -1.08 -26.94
C GLY A 572 16.17 -0.76 -25.66
N TRP A 573 16.20 -1.74 -24.75
CA TRP A 573 16.98 -1.68 -23.52
C TRP A 573 18.48 -1.85 -23.79
N VAL A 574 19.28 -0.90 -23.33
CA VAL A 574 20.69 -1.14 -22.98
C VAL A 574 20.79 -2.23 -21.91
N ASN A 575 21.42 -3.37 -22.22
CA ASN A 575 21.65 -4.44 -21.23
C ASN A 575 22.77 -4.07 -20.24
N ARG A 576 22.48 -3.17 -19.29
CA ARG A 576 23.38 -2.76 -18.21
C ARG A 576 22.60 -2.50 -16.92
N ASN A 577 23.11 -2.98 -15.78
CA ASN A 577 22.54 -2.71 -14.47
C ASN A 577 22.98 -1.32 -13.99
N ILE A 578 22.34 -0.29 -14.55
CA ILE A 578 22.57 1.11 -14.17
C ILE A 578 21.71 1.56 -12.97
N GLY A 579 20.80 0.72 -12.46
CA GLY A 579 19.88 1.06 -11.39
C GLY A 579 18.56 1.70 -11.85
N TRP A 580 18.31 1.78 -13.16
CA TRP A 580 17.08 2.36 -13.71
C TRP A 580 15.84 1.60 -13.26
N VAL A 581 15.87 0.25 -13.25
CA VAL A 581 14.72 -0.57 -12.85
C VAL A 581 14.42 -0.34 -11.36
N ARG A 582 15.45 -0.31 -10.52
CA ARG A 582 15.30 0.03 -9.09
C ARG A 582 14.72 1.43 -8.88
N ALA A 583 15.23 2.43 -9.59
CA ALA A 583 14.76 3.81 -9.47
C ALA A 583 13.30 3.96 -9.92
N ALA A 584 12.90 3.31 -11.02
CA ALA A 584 11.53 3.33 -11.52
C ALA A 584 10.53 2.74 -10.48
N TYR A 585 10.86 1.61 -9.86
CA TYR A 585 10.04 1.05 -8.79
C TYR A 585 10.06 1.90 -7.50
N GLU A 586 11.19 2.50 -7.15
CA GLU A 586 11.29 3.41 -5.99
C GLU A 586 10.49 4.71 -6.20
N GLU A 587 10.40 5.22 -7.43
CA GLU A 587 9.52 6.34 -7.80
C GLU A 587 8.04 6.00 -7.59
N ILE A 588 7.56 4.88 -8.13
CA ILE A 588 6.16 4.46 -7.97
C ILE A 588 5.84 4.11 -6.52
N HIS A 589 6.79 3.55 -5.76
CA HIS A 589 6.62 3.39 -4.31
C HIS A 589 6.53 4.72 -3.56
N ARG A 590 7.30 5.74 -3.96
CA ARG A 590 7.26 7.10 -3.40
C ARG A 590 5.95 7.81 -3.72
N TRP A 591 5.42 7.63 -4.94
CA TRP A 591 4.07 8.04 -5.30
C TRP A 591 3.03 7.37 -4.39
N ASN A 592 3.01 6.03 -4.31
CA ASN A 592 2.04 5.31 -3.49
C ASN A 592 2.13 5.65 -2.00
N SER A 593 3.29 6.07 -1.52
CA SER A 593 3.52 6.51 -0.14
C SER A 593 3.27 8.01 0.10
N SER A 594 2.91 8.76 -0.95
CA SER A 594 2.49 10.16 -0.82
C SER A 594 1.06 10.21 -0.26
N PRO A 595 0.77 11.04 0.77
CA PRO A 595 -0.57 11.19 1.32
C PRO A 595 -1.63 11.47 0.25
N HIS A 596 -2.76 10.77 0.34
CA HIS A 596 -3.92 10.88 -0.56
C HIS A 596 -3.67 10.55 -2.04
N ALA A 597 -2.47 10.16 -2.44
CA ALA A 597 -2.19 9.77 -3.83
C ALA A 597 -3.02 8.55 -4.25
N GLN A 598 -3.67 8.63 -5.42
CA GLN A 598 -4.39 7.52 -6.04
C GLN A 598 -3.41 6.38 -6.34
N GLN A 599 -3.78 5.14 -6.02
CA GLN A 599 -2.79 4.06 -5.87
C GLN A 599 -2.48 3.34 -7.17
N ILE A 600 -1.19 3.17 -7.44
CA ILE A 600 -0.65 2.44 -8.59
C ILE A 600 -0.37 1.00 -8.15
N HIS A 601 -1.16 0.05 -8.66
CA HIS A 601 -1.10 -1.36 -8.26
C HIS A 601 0.10 -2.09 -8.88
N CYS A 602 0.54 -1.68 -10.09
CA CYS A 602 1.70 -2.26 -10.76
C CYS A 602 2.46 -1.25 -11.62
N LEU A 603 3.74 -1.55 -11.87
CA LEU A 603 4.59 -0.98 -12.91
C LEU A 603 5.19 -2.15 -13.71
N LEU A 604 4.88 -2.26 -15.00
CA LEU A 604 5.30 -3.40 -15.82
C LEU A 604 6.44 -3.02 -16.77
N LEU A 605 7.57 -3.73 -16.67
CA LEU A 605 8.68 -3.54 -17.60
C LEU A 605 8.31 -4.09 -18.99
N TYR A 606 8.35 -3.23 -20.02
CA TYR A 606 8.16 -3.58 -21.43
C TYR A 606 9.48 -4.08 -22.02
N ARG A 607 9.66 -5.35 -22.40
CA ARG A 607 8.76 -6.51 -22.24
C ARG A 607 9.59 -7.78 -22.17
N TRP A 608 9.00 -8.90 -21.75
CA TRP A 608 9.76 -10.14 -21.54
C TRP A 608 10.42 -10.67 -22.83
N GLN A 609 9.71 -10.64 -23.96
CA GLN A 609 10.19 -11.14 -25.25
C GLN A 609 9.45 -10.54 -26.44
N GLY A 610 10.02 -10.67 -27.64
CA GLY A 610 9.32 -10.52 -28.93
C GLY A 610 9.92 -9.49 -29.87
N ASP A 611 10.49 -8.42 -29.32
CA ASP A 611 11.06 -7.29 -30.05
C ASP A 611 12.41 -6.84 -29.44
N GLU A 612 12.93 -5.69 -29.87
CA GLU A 612 14.19 -5.10 -29.39
C GLU A 612 14.19 -4.84 -27.88
N TRP A 613 13.00 -4.72 -27.25
CA TRP A 613 12.83 -4.54 -25.82
C TRP A 613 12.77 -5.84 -25.01
N ALA A 614 12.92 -7.02 -25.63
CA ALA A 614 12.96 -8.32 -24.96
C ALA A 614 13.95 -8.41 -23.78
N ILE A 615 13.44 -8.62 -22.56
CA ILE A 615 14.21 -8.70 -21.30
C ILE A 615 14.79 -10.11 -21.07
N ASN A 616 14.22 -11.16 -21.68
CA ASN A 616 14.66 -12.55 -21.51
C ASN A 616 16.14 -12.79 -21.90
N THR A 617 16.68 -12.01 -22.84
CA THR A 617 18.09 -12.02 -23.26
C THR A 617 18.98 -11.00 -22.54
N LYS A 618 18.42 -10.20 -21.62
CA LYS A 618 19.09 -9.06 -20.97
C LYS A 618 19.33 -9.33 -19.48
N ASP A 619 20.36 -10.14 -19.21
CA ASP A 619 20.77 -10.60 -17.88
C ASP A 619 21.01 -9.46 -16.87
N GLN A 620 21.51 -8.32 -17.32
CA GLN A 620 21.79 -7.16 -16.47
C GLN A 620 20.52 -6.40 -16.07
N ILE A 621 19.51 -6.34 -16.96
CA ILE A 621 18.18 -5.82 -16.63
C ILE A 621 17.48 -6.77 -15.65
N GLN A 622 17.59 -8.08 -15.86
CA GLN A 622 17.09 -9.07 -14.90
C GLN A 622 17.81 -8.99 -13.54
N ALA A 623 19.10 -8.67 -13.51
CA ALA A 623 19.84 -8.44 -12.27
C ALA A 623 19.33 -7.21 -11.52
N ASP A 624 19.12 -6.08 -12.21
CA ASP A 624 18.56 -4.86 -11.62
C ASP A 624 17.13 -5.10 -11.08
N PHE A 625 16.31 -5.86 -11.81
CA PHE A 625 14.99 -6.31 -11.37
C PHE A 625 15.05 -7.18 -10.09
N ARG A 626 15.94 -8.19 -10.03
CA ARG A 626 16.13 -9.00 -8.82
C ARG A 626 16.59 -8.16 -7.62
N MET A 627 17.36 -7.09 -7.84
CA MET A 627 17.73 -6.15 -6.77
C MET A 627 16.57 -5.27 -6.31
N ALA A 628 15.64 -4.89 -7.21
CA ALA A 628 14.39 -4.23 -6.85
C ALA A 628 13.50 -5.12 -5.95
N LEU A 629 13.43 -6.43 -6.23
CA LEU A 629 12.69 -7.40 -5.42
C LEU A 629 13.20 -7.56 -3.98
N ALA A 630 14.34 -6.97 -3.60
CA ALA A 630 14.77 -6.93 -2.21
C ALA A 630 13.92 -5.95 -1.35
N ARG A 631 13.16 -5.04 -1.98
CA ARG A 631 12.37 -4.00 -1.30
C ARG A 631 10.89 -4.41 -1.17
N ASP A 632 10.21 -3.95 -0.13
CA ASP A 632 8.79 -4.24 0.11
C ASP A 632 7.88 -3.15 -0.48
N TYR A 633 7.91 -3.02 -1.81
CA TYR A 633 7.14 -2.00 -2.52
C TYR A 633 5.73 -2.51 -2.85
N ARG A 634 4.73 -1.94 -2.16
CA ARG A 634 3.31 -2.28 -2.30
C ARG A 634 2.46 -1.04 -2.54
N TRP A 635 1.28 -1.23 -3.11
CA TRP A 635 0.19 -0.26 -3.01
C TRP A 635 -0.43 -0.30 -1.59
N ARG A 636 -1.25 0.68 -1.26
CA ARG A 636 -1.77 0.93 0.09
C ARG A 636 -3.29 1.05 0.11
N ARG A 637 -3.94 0.63 1.20
CA ARG A 637 -5.39 0.79 1.43
C ARG A 637 -5.72 0.97 2.91
#